data_AF-A0A137Q006-F1
#
_entry.id   AF-A0A137Q006-F1
#
_cell.length_a   1.000
_cell.length_b   1.000
_cell.length_c   1.000
_cell.angle_alpha   90.00
_cell.angle_beta   90.00
_cell.angle_gamma   90.00
#
_symmetry.space_group_name_H-M   'P 1'
#
loop_
_entity.id
_entity.type
_entity.pdbx_description
1 polymer ?
#
loop_
_entity_poly.entity_id
_entity_poly.type
_entity_poly.pdbx_seq_one_letter_code
_entity_poly.pdbx_strand_id
1 'polypeptide(L)'
;MIQSNAHMPPASDNFLEIFVKWTIQGAEFDSSQRYPPPRCHPGTRKSITDSIQFWLHDPWRTNRMLWLVGPAGVGKSAIMQTIAEEVSGKRILASLFFLAARDRKDPSKSGPDHPKGPSKVIPTLAYRIAVQCPRYAAFLRARVAADPKIMEKSIVAQFHAFIVIPFTKTKLYTRQDPLILVLDGLDEWEDVSDQRLLLGLISHFSTSHPNAPLLWVVASRPEAHITSYLTRRRLASAYYKVEVFVDSTEACQDVEHFLRSEFETIKGSHPVIMALYPQWPQEKDFLKLAAAASGLFVYAATAVRFISDMAHGDPISQFQLLLDLIGGTSSFSASSQIQPMAHLDSLYRHILCQISPQNLTHAKLILSHLMLGFYSAEMNFLCNWIGILPHVAYGAFHNLHSVIQIPLPSASSDDLILKFYHKSFHDFLGDRRRSEDFLGILPVLQAELHALRILSTIPHNRLGGMLLRYSPPYNHIPLFWPTGGSLVETTNNKKFLYAEASLAILRISSLEHPIIPSLAHALGVMDFRSVMIIAGIPYEIFQLAFDMDSDLAKQLQENGILCEIPASLLDTDTIRLDKDELCIIAQEKGMPWASYLYPRGGYCDKFLSWKDRIISILTTPGIVVRALIGIHRGGWVEVKYPIPSQRNSELETEVAYFYYEFGDNDGDSDSLEEDDQKSF
;
A
#
# COMPACT_ATOMS: atom_id res chain seq x y z
N MET A 1 21.99 63.49 2.04
CA MET A 1 22.24 62.06 1.76
C MET A 1 22.18 61.29 3.06
N ILE A 2 21.01 60.72 3.39
CA ILE A 2 20.89 59.66 4.40
C ILE A 2 19.90 58.67 3.78
N GLN A 3 20.42 57.54 3.29
CA GLN A 3 19.63 56.45 2.77
C GLN A 3 18.92 55.76 3.93
N SER A 4 17.59 55.78 3.92
CA SER A 4 16.76 54.94 4.77
C SER A 4 16.80 53.51 4.23
N ASN A 5 17.43 52.62 4.99
CA ASN A 5 17.45 51.18 4.74
C ASN A 5 16.02 50.63 4.60
N ALA A 6 15.70 50.14 3.42
CA ALA A 6 14.55 49.28 3.18
C ALA A 6 14.69 48.03 4.05
N HIS A 7 13.68 47.76 4.87
CA HIS A 7 13.47 46.46 5.48
C HIS A 7 13.38 45.41 4.37
N MET A 8 14.37 44.51 4.29
CA MET A 8 14.16 43.24 3.58
C MET A 8 13.05 42.47 4.30
N PRO A 9 12.12 41.83 3.58
CA PRO A 9 11.20 40.88 4.18
C PRO A 9 12.02 39.72 4.81
N PRO A 10 11.60 39.16 5.96
CA PRO A 10 12.29 37.99 6.51
C PRO A 10 12.24 36.86 5.48
N ALA A 11 13.35 36.17 5.29
CA ALA A 11 13.46 35.00 4.42
C ALA A 11 12.28 34.07 4.68
N SER A 12 11.54 33.72 3.62
CA SER A 12 10.41 32.80 3.67
C SER A 12 10.89 31.44 4.17
N ASP A 13 10.74 31.22 5.47
CA ASP A 13 11.26 30.05 6.17
C ASP A 13 10.41 28.83 5.82
N ASN A 14 10.98 27.93 5.02
CA ASN A 14 10.27 26.92 4.25
C ASN A 14 9.83 25.67 5.04
N PHE A 15 9.54 25.86 6.33
CA PHE A 15 9.28 24.77 7.29
C PHE A 15 8.14 23.84 6.86
N LEU A 16 7.03 24.40 6.37
CA LEU A 16 5.87 23.61 5.98
C LEU A 16 6.11 22.77 4.72
N GLU A 17 6.94 23.21 3.77
CA GLU A 17 7.32 22.39 2.61
C GLU A 17 8.25 21.24 3.01
N ILE A 18 9.09 21.42 4.03
CA ILE A 18 9.86 20.30 4.58
C ILE A 18 8.93 19.34 5.33
N PHE A 19 7.99 19.86 6.09
CA PHE A 19 7.05 19.06 6.89
C PHE A 19 6.11 18.22 6.01
N VAL A 20 5.69 18.71 4.84
CA VAL A 20 4.80 18.00 3.91
C VAL A 20 5.37 16.65 3.42
N LYS A 21 6.70 16.47 3.47
CA LYS A 21 7.34 15.19 3.12
C LYS A 21 6.96 14.04 4.07
N TRP A 22 6.55 14.40 5.29
CA TRP A 22 6.13 13.48 6.33
C TRP A 22 4.61 13.31 6.41
N THR A 23 3.86 13.93 5.50
CA THR A 23 2.41 13.78 5.43
C THR A 23 2.01 12.74 4.39
N ILE A 24 0.77 12.30 4.50
CA ILE A 24 0.11 11.45 3.53
C ILE A 24 -0.45 12.36 2.43
N GLN A 25 0.09 12.21 1.22
CA GLN A 25 -0.37 12.96 0.06
C GLN A 25 -1.77 12.47 -0.35
N GLY A 26 -2.65 13.38 -0.78
CA GLY A 26 -3.98 13.01 -1.25
C GLY A 26 -5.02 12.80 -0.15
N ALA A 27 -4.62 12.83 1.12
CA ALA A 27 -5.49 12.58 2.27
C ALA A 27 -6.49 13.70 2.54
N GLU A 28 -6.26 14.88 1.96
CA GLU A 28 -7.14 16.04 2.10
C GLU A 28 -8.53 15.82 1.49
N PHE A 29 -9.54 16.50 2.06
CA PHE A 29 -10.88 16.49 1.46
C PHE A 29 -10.91 17.18 0.09
N ASP A 30 -10.04 18.15 -0.13
CA ASP A 30 -9.93 19.00 -1.33
C ASP A 30 -8.74 18.63 -2.24
N SER A 31 -8.18 17.43 -2.09
CA SER A 31 -7.08 16.98 -2.96
C SER A 31 -7.54 16.74 -4.39
N SER A 32 -6.71 17.12 -5.37
CA SER A 32 -6.90 16.78 -6.78
C SER A 32 -6.91 15.26 -7.02
N GLN A 33 -6.20 14.48 -6.19
CA GLN A 33 -6.18 13.02 -6.27
C GLN A 33 -7.55 12.39 -5.95
N ARG A 34 -8.43 13.17 -5.33
CA ARG A 34 -9.79 12.76 -5.02
C ARG A 34 -10.78 13.26 -6.04
N TYR A 35 -10.38 13.96 -7.09
CA TYR A 35 -11.32 14.56 -8.01
C TYR A 35 -11.83 13.55 -9.07
N PRO A 36 -13.14 13.49 -9.34
CA PRO A 36 -14.22 14.11 -8.56
C PRO A 36 -14.43 13.37 -7.23
N PRO A 37 -14.62 14.09 -6.10
CA PRO A 37 -14.71 13.45 -4.80
C PRO A 37 -16.02 12.67 -4.64
N PRO A 38 -16.03 11.57 -3.88
CA PRO A 38 -17.27 10.87 -3.57
C PRO A 38 -18.14 11.82 -2.75
N ARG A 39 -19.29 12.24 -3.27
CA ARG A 39 -20.24 13.13 -2.56
C ARG A 39 -21.60 12.47 -2.48
N CYS A 40 -22.38 12.82 -1.46
CA CYS A 40 -23.78 12.42 -1.45
C CYS A 40 -24.48 13.03 -2.66
N HIS A 41 -25.31 12.24 -3.34
CA HIS A 41 -26.15 12.75 -4.40
C HIS A 41 -27.12 13.80 -3.81
N PRO A 42 -27.36 14.95 -4.46
CA PRO A 42 -28.26 15.97 -3.95
C PRO A 42 -29.61 15.36 -3.54
N GLY A 43 -30.11 15.75 -2.37
CA GLY A 43 -31.36 15.21 -1.86
C GLY A 43 -31.24 13.95 -0.99
N THR A 44 -30.11 13.23 -1.07
CA THR A 44 -29.92 11.95 -0.36
C THR A 44 -29.17 12.06 0.95
N ARG A 45 -29.28 11.02 1.81
CA ARG A 45 -28.56 10.86 3.09
C ARG A 45 -28.78 12.00 4.09
N LYS A 46 -29.85 12.76 3.92
CA LYS A 46 -30.14 13.97 4.70
C LYS A 46 -30.27 13.71 6.19
N SER A 47 -31.00 12.67 6.60
CA SER A 47 -31.15 12.35 8.03
C SER A 47 -29.80 12.10 8.70
N ILE A 48 -28.91 11.39 8.00
CA ILE A 48 -27.58 11.06 8.50
C ILE A 48 -26.70 12.31 8.56
N THR A 49 -26.67 13.11 7.49
CA THR A 49 -25.89 14.36 7.48
C THR A 49 -26.42 15.33 8.53
N ASP A 50 -27.74 15.47 8.67
CA ASP A 50 -28.37 16.34 9.67
C ASP A 50 -28.08 15.87 11.10
N SER A 51 -28.07 14.56 11.35
CA SER A 51 -27.70 13.99 12.65
C SER A 51 -26.24 14.28 13.02
N ILE A 52 -25.34 14.16 12.05
CA ILE A 52 -23.92 14.51 12.24
C ILE A 52 -23.77 16.01 12.47
N GLN A 53 -24.45 16.86 11.70
CA GLN A 53 -24.43 18.30 11.87
C GLN A 53 -25.00 18.72 13.24
N PHE A 54 -26.13 18.14 13.65
CA PHE A 54 -26.69 18.35 14.97
C PHE A 54 -25.67 18.04 16.07
N TRP A 55 -25.02 16.87 15.99
CA TRP A 55 -23.96 16.50 16.92
C TRP A 55 -22.76 17.46 16.86
N LEU A 56 -22.37 17.93 15.67
CA LEU A 56 -21.29 18.91 15.48
C LEU A 56 -21.62 20.30 16.03
N HIS A 57 -22.89 20.64 16.23
CA HIS A 57 -23.34 21.94 16.72
C HIS A 57 -23.89 21.94 18.15
N ASP A 58 -24.19 20.77 18.73
CA ASP A 58 -24.73 20.64 20.09
C ASP A 58 -23.77 21.19 21.19
N PRO A 59 -24.09 22.27 21.91
CA PRO A 59 -23.22 22.78 22.97
C PRO A 59 -23.20 21.87 24.22
N TRP A 60 -24.15 20.94 24.35
CA TRP A 60 -24.31 20.07 25.52
C TRP A 60 -23.69 18.67 25.33
N ARG A 61 -23.06 18.42 24.18
CA ARG A 61 -22.49 17.11 23.87
C ARG A 61 -21.43 16.71 24.90
N THR A 62 -21.52 15.49 25.39
CA THR A 62 -20.59 14.93 26.39
C THR A 62 -19.47 14.12 25.76
N ASN A 63 -19.72 13.53 24.58
CA ASN A 63 -18.74 12.79 23.79
C ASN A 63 -17.93 13.73 22.88
N ARG A 64 -16.70 13.33 22.56
CA ARG A 64 -15.78 14.09 21.67
C ARG A 64 -15.39 13.33 20.41
N MET A 65 -15.98 12.16 20.22
CA MET A 65 -15.82 11.33 19.03
C MET A 65 -17.21 10.98 18.48
N LEU A 66 -17.35 10.98 17.16
CA LEU A 66 -18.46 10.39 16.42
C LEU A 66 -17.90 9.21 15.64
N TRP A 67 -18.59 8.08 15.70
CA TRP A 67 -18.28 6.90 14.91
C TRP A 67 -19.39 6.62 13.89
N LEU A 68 -19.09 6.87 12.62
CA LEU A 68 -19.94 6.54 11.48
C LEU A 68 -19.61 5.11 11.02
N VAL A 69 -20.53 4.18 11.26
CA VAL A 69 -20.32 2.76 10.95
C VAL A 69 -21.33 2.24 9.95
N GLY A 70 -20.87 1.38 9.05
CA GLY A 70 -21.74 0.73 8.07
C GLY A 70 -20.93 -0.16 7.13
N PRO A 71 -21.58 -1.10 6.43
CA PRO A 71 -20.90 -2.04 5.54
C PRO A 71 -20.28 -1.35 4.32
N ALA A 72 -19.57 -2.10 3.48
CA ALA A 72 -18.98 -1.58 2.25
C ALA A 72 -20.06 -1.07 1.29
N GLY A 73 -19.80 0.05 0.59
CA GLY A 73 -20.66 0.48 -0.51
C GLY A 73 -21.93 1.25 -0.15
N VAL A 74 -22.19 1.53 1.13
CA VAL A 74 -23.36 2.32 1.58
C VAL A 74 -23.20 3.83 1.45
N GLY A 75 -22.00 4.31 1.07
CA GLY A 75 -21.72 5.74 0.89
C GLY A 75 -21.12 6.47 2.09
N LYS A 76 -20.44 5.77 3.02
CA LYS A 76 -19.77 6.42 4.17
C LYS A 76 -18.79 7.51 3.75
N SER A 77 -17.91 7.23 2.79
CA SER A 77 -16.95 8.22 2.28
C SER A 77 -17.63 9.41 1.62
N ALA A 78 -18.79 9.20 0.98
CA ALA A 78 -19.61 10.26 0.40
C ALA A 78 -20.22 11.16 1.49
N ILE A 79 -20.71 10.57 2.58
CA ILE A 79 -21.20 11.31 3.76
C ILE A 79 -20.05 12.10 4.40
N MET A 80 -18.90 11.47 4.62
CA MET A 80 -17.72 12.10 5.22
C MET A 80 -17.20 13.28 4.38
N GLN A 81 -17.21 13.13 3.05
CA GLN A 81 -16.86 14.21 2.14
C GLN A 81 -17.86 15.38 2.21
N THR A 82 -19.17 15.09 2.14
CA THR A 82 -20.21 16.11 2.22
C THR A 82 -20.10 16.90 3.53
N ILE A 83 -19.91 16.22 4.66
CA ILE A 83 -19.69 16.88 5.96
C ILE A 83 -18.41 17.72 5.96
N ALA A 84 -17.31 17.21 5.41
CA ALA A 84 -16.06 17.96 5.30
C ALA A 84 -16.23 19.25 4.50
N GLU A 85 -16.91 19.20 3.36
CA GLU A 85 -17.17 20.36 2.50
C GLU A 85 -18.11 21.38 3.16
N GLU A 86 -19.15 20.93 3.86
CA GLU A 86 -20.10 21.81 4.56
C GLU A 86 -19.48 22.55 5.75
N VAL A 87 -18.50 21.92 6.41
CA VAL A 87 -17.74 22.45 7.56
C VAL A 87 -16.59 23.34 7.10
N SER A 88 -16.02 23.05 5.93
CA SER A 88 -14.93 23.83 5.34
C SER A 88 -15.31 25.31 5.21
N GLY A 89 -14.35 26.19 5.47
CA GLY A 89 -14.55 27.65 5.48
C GLY A 89 -15.30 28.20 6.70
N LYS A 90 -16.06 27.39 7.44
CA LYS A 90 -16.72 27.80 8.70
C LYS A 90 -15.88 27.48 9.93
N ARG A 91 -15.15 26.36 9.90
CA ARG A 91 -14.34 25.86 11.03
C ARG A 91 -12.97 25.40 10.54
N ILE A 92 -12.03 25.25 11.47
CA ILE A 92 -10.77 24.56 11.16
C ILE A 92 -11.07 23.07 11.02
N LEU A 93 -10.68 22.52 9.88
CA LEU A 93 -10.90 21.13 9.53
C LEU A 93 -9.57 20.48 9.16
N ALA A 94 -9.16 19.44 9.88
CA ALA A 94 -8.14 18.54 9.38
C ALA A 94 -8.80 17.21 9.04
N SER A 95 -8.66 16.82 7.78
CA SER A 95 -9.25 15.61 7.24
C SER A 95 -8.18 14.65 6.77
N LEU A 96 -8.45 13.36 6.93
CA LEU A 96 -7.63 12.29 6.42
C LEU A 96 -8.54 11.22 5.80
N PHE A 97 -8.51 11.14 4.48
CA PHE A 97 -9.25 10.17 3.68
C PHE A 97 -8.31 9.08 3.13
N PHE A 98 -8.45 7.86 3.65
CA PHE A 98 -7.48 6.78 3.42
C PHE A 98 -7.49 6.20 2.00
N LEU A 99 -8.63 6.25 1.31
CA LEU A 99 -8.76 5.74 -0.07
C LEU A 99 -7.89 6.48 -1.09
N ALA A 100 -7.54 7.75 -0.83
CA ALA A 100 -6.71 8.56 -1.71
C ALA A 100 -5.24 8.60 -1.27
N ALA A 101 -5.02 8.51 0.04
CA ALA A 101 -3.74 8.38 0.70
C ALA A 101 -2.85 7.21 0.23
N ARG A 102 -3.45 6.21 -0.41
CA ARG A 102 -2.78 4.99 -0.88
C ARG A 102 -2.46 4.96 -2.35
N ASP A 103 -3.04 5.86 -3.14
CA ASP A 103 -3.05 5.76 -4.61
C ASP A 103 -1.66 5.88 -5.26
N ARG A 104 -0.62 6.27 -4.51
CA ARG A 104 0.77 6.14 -4.92
C ARG A 104 1.66 5.77 -3.72
N LYS A 105 1.98 4.49 -3.56
CA LYS A 105 3.34 4.14 -3.13
C LYS A 105 4.24 4.64 -4.25
N ASP A 106 4.76 5.86 -4.13
CA ASP A 106 5.87 6.31 -4.98
C ASP A 106 7.09 5.51 -4.54
N PRO A 107 7.53 4.52 -5.33
CA PRO A 107 8.55 3.59 -4.87
C PRO A 107 9.94 4.25 -4.89
N SER A 108 10.07 5.39 -5.59
CA SER A 108 11.25 6.26 -5.49
C SER A 108 11.33 6.98 -4.13
N LYS A 109 10.25 6.95 -3.34
CA LYS A 109 10.13 7.52 -1.98
C LYS A 109 9.87 6.44 -0.92
N SER A 110 10.18 5.18 -1.19
CA SER A 110 10.22 4.10 -0.20
C SER A 110 11.64 3.75 0.25
N GLY A 111 12.49 4.77 0.40
CA GLY A 111 13.76 4.63 1.11
C GLY A 111 13.56 4.46 2.63
N PRO A 112 14.62 4.14 3.38
CA PRO A 112 14.58 3.83 4.82
C PRO A 112 14.21 5.07 5.65
N ASP A 113 14.36 6.26 5.07
CA ASP A 113 14.02 7.55 5.66
C ASP A 113 12.52 7.92 5.50
N HIS A 114 11.69 7.03 4.95
CA HIS A 114 10.28 7.29 4.68
C HIS A 114 9.36 6.38 5.51
N PRO A 115 8.75 6.90 6.59
CA PRO A 115 7.93 6.09 7.48
C PRO A 115 6.72 5.47 6.78
N LYS A 116 6.47 4.17 7.03
CA LYS A 116 5.32 3.41 6.53
C LYS A 116 3.99 4.02 7.05
N GLY A 117 2.92 3.90 6.25
CA GLY A 117 1.64 4.64 6.32
C GLY A 117 1.09 5.11 7.69
N PRO A 118 1.08 4.29 8.76
CA PRO A 118 0.50 4.67 10.06
C PRO A 118 1.22 5.83 10.77
N SER A 119 2.54 5.90 10.61
CA SER A 119 3.41 6.90 11.25
C SER A 119 3.28 8.31 10.67
N LYS A 120 2.65 8.45 9.48
CA LYS A 120 2.40 9.75 8.83
C LYS A 120 1.04 10.34 9.20
N VAL A 121 0.18 9.60 9.89
CA VAL A 121 -1.19 10.03 10.22
C VAL A 121 -1.19 11.26 11.11
N ILE A 122 -0.44 11.22 12.22
CA ILE A 122 -0.38 12.35 13.15
C ILE A 122 0.34 13.55 12.52
N PRO A 123 1.49 13.39 11.83
CA PRO A 123 2.06 14.43 10.98
C PRO A 123 1.03 15.07 10.04
N THR A 124 0.26 14.27 9.30
CA THR A 124 -0.73 14.78 8.35
C THR A 124 -1.76 15.66 9.05
N LEU A 125 -2.34 15.19 10.16
CA LEU A 125 -3.29 15.99 10.94
C LEU A 125 -2.64 17.28 11.46
N ALA A 126 -1.42 17.20 12.00
CA ALA A 126 -0.69 18.36 12.51
C ALA A 126 -0.42 19.39 11.40
N TYR A 127 0.02 18.95 10.23
CA TYR A 127 0.21 19.81 9.06
C TYR A 127 -1.08 20.52 8.66
N ARG A 128 -2.19 19.77 8.53
CA ARG A 128 -3.48 20.34 8.13
C ARG A 128 -4.00 21.37 9.14
N ILE A 129 -3.78 21.14 10.44
CA ILE A 129 -4.08 22.13 11.48
C ILE A 129 -3.17 23.36 11.31
N ALA A 130 -1.86 23.17 11.09
CA ALA A 130 -0.90 24.26 10.95
C ALA A 130 -1.21 25.18 9.76
N VAL A 131 -1.60 24.63 8.61
CA VAL A 131 -1.97 25.40 7.42
C VAL A 131 -3.14 26.35 7.71
N GLN A 132 -4.05 25.99 8.60
CA GLN A 132 -5.24 26.79 8.93
C GLN A 132 -5.13 27.57 10.25
N CYS A 133 -4.13 27.29 11.08
CA CYS A 133 -3.97 27.88 12.41
C CYS A 133 -2.53 28.41 12.62
N PRO A 134 -2.28 29.72 12.41
CA PRO A 134 -0.95 30.31 12.53
C PRO A 134 -0.27 30.11 13.89
N ARG A 135 -1.06 30.15 14.98
CA ARG A 135 -0.56 29.89 16.35
C ARG A 135 -0.07 28.45 16.51
N TYR A 136 -0.82 27.49 15.96
CA TYR A 136 -0.41 26.09 15.95
C TYR A 136 0.81 25.88 15.04
N ALA A 137 0.88 26.53 13.87
CA ALA A 137 2.04 26.46 12.99
C ALA A 137 3.33 26.95 13.69
N ALA A 138 3.25 28.05 14.44
CA ALA A 138 4.37 28.54 15.24
C ALA A 138 4.81 27.54 16.32
N PHE A 139 3.84 26.92 17.01
CA PHE A 139 4.13 25.85 17.97
C PHE A 139 4.77 24.64 17.30
N LEU A 140 4.23 24.20 16.16
CA LEU A 140 4.73 23.05 15.42
C LEU A 140 6.18 23.28 14.99
N ARG A 141 6.49 24.47 14.47
CA ARG A 141 7.86 24.88 14.12
C ARG A 141 8.80 24.80 15.33
N ALA A 142 8.42 25.41 16.45
CA ALA A 142 9.23 25.38 17.66
C ALA A 142 9.43 23.95 18.19
N ARG A 143 8.40 23.10 18.08
CA ARG A 143 8.45 21.72 18.55
C ARG A 143 9.40 20.86 17.72
N VAL A 144 9.35 20.99 16.39
CA VAL A 144 10.27 20.28 15.48
C VAL A 144 11.70 20.81 15.62
N ALA A 145 11.88 22.12 15.78
CA ALA A 145 13.21 22.69 16.00
C ALA A 145 13.87 22.18 17.30
N ALA A 146 13.07 21.97 18.35
CA ALA A 146 13.55 21.42 19.63
C ALA A 146 13.84 19.91 19.59
N ASP A 147 13.22 19.18 18.66
CA ASP A 147 13.34 17.72 18.56
C ASP A 147 13.22 17.30 17.08
N PRO A 148 14.31 17.44 16.29
CA PRO A 148 14.26 17.22 14.85
C PRO A 148 13.82 15.80 14.44
N LYS A 149 14.05 14.80 15.30
CA LYS A 149 13.68 13.40 15.08
C LYS A 149 12.24 13.07 15.46
N ILE A 150 11.43 14.05 15.86
CA ILE A 150 10.05 13.81 16.34
C ILE A 150 9.17 13.10 15.29
N MET A 151 9.46 13.28 14.01
CA MET A 151 8.73 12.66 12.90
C MET A 151 9.03 11.16 12.75
N GLU A 152 10.16 10.69 13.28
CA GLU A 152 10.56 9.27 13.31
C GLU A 152 10.06 8.56 14.57
N LYS A 153 9.51 9.30 15.54
CA LYS A 153 9.04 8.72 16.80
C LYS A 153 7.73 7.96 16.62
N SER A 154 7.43 7.11 17.59
CA SER A 154 6.18 6.34 17.61
C SER A 154 4.94 7.24 17.51
N ILE A 155 3.86 6.69 16.95
CA ILE A 155 2.56 7.38 16.84
C ILE A 155 2.08 7.92 18.20
N VAL A 156 2.38 7.24 19.31
CA VAL A 156 2.05 7.68 20.67
C VAL A 156 2.80 8.96 21.03
N ALA A 157 4.11 9.01 20.76
CA ALA A 157 4.92 10.18 21.04
C ALA A 157 4.52 11.39 20.17
N GLN A 158 4.26 11.14 18.88
CA GLN A 158 3.76 12.16 17.96
C GLN A 158 2.38 12.66 18.38
N PHE A 159 1.43 11.78 18.72
CA PHE A 159 0.08 12.15 19.17
C PHE A 159 0.16 13.01 20.43
N HIS A 160 0.98 12.61 21.40
CA HIS A 160 1.18 13.40 22.60
C HIS A 160 1.77 14.79 22.28
N ALA A 161 2.79 14.86 21.42
CA ALA A 161 3.45 16.13 21.12
C ALA A 161 2.62 17.09 20.26
N PHE A 162 1.92 16.57 19.25
CA PHE A 162 1.22 17.37 18.25
C PHE A 162 -0.28 17.53 18.52
N ILE A 163 -0.89 16.67 19.34
CA ILE A 163 -2.31 16.76 19.69
C ILE A 163 -2.49 17.05 21.19
N VAL A 164 -1.92 16.25 22.09
CA VAL A 164 -2.19 16.42 23.53
C VAL A 164 -1.65 17.75 24.04
N ILE A 165 -0.35 18.01 23.93
CA ILE A 165 0.30 19.22 24.45
C ILE A 165 -0.38 20.52 23.95
N PRO A 166 -0.55 20.75 22.64
CA PRO A 166 -1.04 22.03 22.15
C PRO A 166 -2.50 22.32 22.53
N PHE A 167 -3.34 21.29 22.64
CA PHE A 167 -4.77 21.48 22.88
C PHE A 167 -5.18 21.36 24.36
N THR A 168 -4.37 20.73 25.21
CA THR A 168 -4.71 20.53 26.63
C THR A 168 -3.84 21.38 27.56
N LYS A 169 -2.52 21.39 27.35
CA LYS A 169 -1.56 22.11 28.21
C LYS A 169 -1.40 23.56 27.77
N THR A 170 -1.09 23.77 26.50
CA THR A 170 -0.82 25.11 25.96
C THR A 170 -2.09 25.85 25.56
N LYS A 171 -3.19 25.12 25.29
CA LYS A 171 -4.50 25.66 24.88
C LYS A 171 -4.39 26.65 23.71
N LEU A 172 -3.64 26.27 22.67
CA LEU A 172 -3.31 27.14 21.53
C LEU A 172 -4.54 27.57 20.71
N TYR A 173 -5.60 26.78 20.78
CA TYR A 173 -6.83 27.02 20.06
C TYR A 173 -7.88 27.58 21.02
N THR A 174 -8.28 28.83 20.76
CA THR A 174 -9.12 29.67 21.65
C THR A 174 -10.42 30.11 20.98
N ARG A 175 -10.72 29.58 19.78
CA ARG A 175 -12.02 29.83 19.13
C ARG A 175 -13.13 29.14 19.91
N GLN A 176 -14.33 29.72 19.85
CA GLN A 176 -15.53 29.13 20.46
C GLN A 176 -15.96 27.85 19.74
N ASP A 177 -15.81 27.80 18.41
CA ASP A 177 -16.10 26.60 17.63
C ASP A 177 -14.97 25.57 17.72
N PRO A 178 -15.28 24.29 17.95
CA PRO A 178 -14.28 23.22 18.01
C PRO A 178 -13.63 22.96 16.65
N LEU A 179 -12.38 22.49 16.69
CA LEU A 179 -11.66 21.98 15.53
C LEU A 179 -12.13 20.56 15.23
N ILE A 180 -12.42 20.27 13.96
CA ILE A 180 -12.97 18.99 13.53
C ILE A 180 -11.87 18.17 12.85
N LEU A 181 -11.73 16.92 13.28
CA LEU A 181 -10.78 15.93 12.78
C LEU A 181 -11.54 14.78 12.13
N VAL A 182 -11.48 14.69 10.81
CA VAL A 182 -12.21 13.69 10.01
C VAL A 182 -11.26 12.57 9.61
N LEU A 183 -11.60 11.33 9.94
CA LEU A 183 -10.85 10.13 9.56
C LEU A 183 -11.79 9.18 8.81
N ASP A 184 -11.61 9.05 7.50
CA ASP A 184 -12.44 8.17 6.66
C ASP A 184 -11.67 6.96 6.17
N GLY A 185 -12.19 5.76 6.44
CA GLY A 185 -11.58 4.49 6.04
C GLY A 185 -10.59 3.94 7.07
N LEU A 186 -10.89 4.03 8.38
CA LEU A 186 -10.02 3.45 9.41
C LEU A 186 -9.80 1.94 9.22
N ASP A 187 -10.86 1.21 8.85
CA ASP A 187 -10.79 -0.23 8.55
C ASP A 187 -9.88 -0.55 7.38
N GLU A 188 -9.54 0.45 6.57
CA GLU A 188 -8.69 0.25 5.42
C GLU A 188 -7.23 0.14 5.83
N TRP A 189 -6.79 0.58 7.00
CA TRP A 189 -5.38 0.49 7.42
C TRP A 189 -4.86 -0.96 7.41
N GLU A 190 -3.59 -1.13 7.06
CA GLU A 190 -3.01 -2.47 6.91
C GLU A 190 -2.94 -3.20 8.27
N ASP A 191 -2.48 -2.52 9.31
CA ASP A 191 -2.22 -3.13 10.61
C ASP A 191 -3.39 -2.95 11.58
N VAL A 192 -3.98 -4.07 12.01
CA VAL A 192 -5.09 -4.14 12.98
C VAL A 192 -4.70 -3.55 14.35
N SER A 193 -3.44 -3.73 14.77
CA SER A 193 -2.90 -3.17 16.01
C SER A 193 -2.79 -1.66 15.93
N ASP A 194 -2.35 -1.11 14.79
CA ASP A 194 -2.28 0.35 14.57
C ASP A 194 -3.68 0.99 14.55
N GLN A 195 -4.66 0.34 13.91
CA GLN A 195 -6.05 0.79 13.98
C GLN A 195 -6.57 0.89 15.43
N ARG A 196 -6.32 -0.16 16.22
CA ARG A 196 -6.69 -0.20 17.64
C ARG A 196 -5.93 0.83 18.47
N LEU A 197 -4.65 1.04 18.17
CA LEU A 197 -3.80 2.00 18.87
C LEU A 197 -4.30 3.42 18.64
N LEU A 198 -4.58 3.80 17.39
CA LEU A 198 -5.14 5.11 17.07
C LEU A 198 -6.50 5.31 17.75
N LEU A 199 -7.42 4.34 17.66
CA LEU A 199 -8.70 4.40 18.37
C LEU A 199 -8.51 4.58 19.87
N GLY A 200 -7.51 3.90 20.46
CA GLY A 200 -7.18 4.05 21.87
C GLY A 200 -6.67 5.43 22.24
N LEU A 201 -5.80 6.02 21.42
CA LEU A 201 -5.32 7.38 21.60
C LEU A 201 -6.46 8.39 21.52
N ILE A 202 -7.32 8.28 20.50
CA ILE A 202 -8.48 9.17 20.30
C ILE A 202 -9.48 9.03 21.45
N SER A 203 -9.82 7.79 21.83
CA SER A 203 -10.80 7.53 22.89
C SER A 203 -10.29 8.00 24.26
N HIS A 204 -9.00 7.74 24.56
CA HIS A 204 -8.37 8.20 25.79
C HIS A 204 -8.28 9.73 25.85
N PHE A 205 -7.93 10.37 24.73
CA PHE A 205 -7.93 11.83 24.64
C PHE A 205 -9.34 12.41 24.90
N SER A 206 -10.34 11.86 24.21
CA SER A 206 -11.73 12.30 24.26
C SER A 206 -12.33 12.21 25.67
N THR A 207 -11.95 11.19 26.44
CA THR A 207 -12.42 10.95 27.80
C THR A 207 -11.61 11.71 28.86
N SER A 208 -10.29 11.78 28.72
CA SER A 208 -9.42 12.45 29.70
C SER A 208 -9.41 13.98 29.56
N HIS A 209 -9.76 14.51 28.39
CA HIS A 209 -9.71 15.94 28.10
C HIS A 209 -11.01 16.45 27.46
N PRO A 210 -12.17 16.32 28.13
CA PRO A 210 -13.46 16.72 27.56
C PRO A 210 -13.56 18.23 27.27
N ASN A 211 -12.71 19.06 27.88
CA ASN A 211 -12.68 20.51 27.63
C ASN A 211 -11.75 20.90 26.47
N ALA A 212 -11.04 19.95 25.85
CA ALA A 212 -10.23 20.26 24.69
C ALA A 212 -11.13 20.58 23.48
N PRO A 213 -10.76 21.56 22.65
CA PRO A 213 -11.61 22.04 21.56
C PRO A 213 -11.46 21.18 20.29
N LEU A 214 -11.44 19.85 20.44
CA LEU A 214 -11.30 18.90 19.34
C LEU A 214 -12.50 17.96 19.27
N LEU A 215 -12.97 17.70 18.05
CA LEU A 215 -13.97 16.68 17.76
C LEU A 215 -13.46 15.74 16.71
N TRP A 216 -13.59 14.45 16.97
CA TRP A 216 -13.19 13.39 16.05
C TRP A 216 -14.43 12.85 15.35
N VAL A 217 -14.37 12.73 14.02
CA VAL A 217 -15.38 12.04 13.21
C VAL A 217 -14.67 10.90 12.51
N VAL A 218 -14.98 9.67 12.89
CA VAL A 218 -14.30 8.47 12.39
C VAL A 218 -15.30 7.61 11.63
N ALA A 219 -14.99 7.26 10.38
CA ALA A 219 -15.78 6.34 9.59
C ALA A 219 -15.05 5.02 9.39
N SER A 220 -15.76 3.92 9.61
CA SER A 220 -15.22 2.58 9.36
C SER A 220 -16.29 1.56 9.01
N ARG A 221 -15.87 0.42 8.46
CA ARG A 221 -16.65 -0.82 8.46
C ARG A 221 -16.79 -1.37 9.88
N PRO A 222 -17.81 -2.21 10.16
CA PRO A 222 -18.02 -2.84 11.46
C PRO A 222 -17.05 -4.03 11.69
N GLU A 223 -15.78 -3.89 11.31
CA GLU A 223 -14.78 -4.95 11.48
C GLU A 223 -14.71 -5.40 12.95
N ALA A 224 -14.58 -6.71 13.17
CA ALA A 224 -14.73 -7.30 14.50
C ALA A 224 -13.78 -6.66 15.53
N HIS A 225 -12.55 -6.34 15.13
CA HIS A 225 -11.54 -5.72 16.00
C HIS A 225 -11.81 -4.25 16.33
N ILE A 226 -12.50 -3.51 15.46
CA ILE A 226 -12.93 -2.13 15.71
C ILE A 226 -14.17 -2.14 16.62
N THR A 227 -15.18 -2.91 16.23
CA THR A 227 -16.45 -3.00 16.96
C THR A 227 -16.22 -3.49 18.39
N SER A 228 -15.50 -4.60 18.58
CA SER A 228 -15.19 -5.13 19.92
C SER A 228 -14.33 -4.20 20.78
N TYR A 229 -13.56 -3.29 20.15
CA TYR A 229 -12.80 -2.29 20.88
C TYR A 229 -13.71 -1.17 21.41
N LEU A 230 -14.52 -0.59 20.53
CA LEU A 230 -15.39 0.56 20.86
C LEU A 230 -16.58 0.17 21.75
N THR A 231 -17.09 -1.07 21.67
CA THR A 231 -18.21 -1.52 22.51
C THR A 231 -17.81 -1.87 23.94
N ARG A 232 -16.52 -1.78 24.30
CA ARG A 232 -16.07 -1.95 25.69
C ARG A 232 -16.77 -0.95 26.60
N ARG A 233 -17.30 -1.41 27.74
CA ARG A 233 -18.06 -0.58 28.70
C ARG A 233 -17.40 0.75 29.05
N ARG A 234 -16.07 0.75 29.23
CA ARG A 234 -15.29 1.96 29.56
C ARG A 234 -15.26 3.03 28.45
N LEU A 235 -15.61 2.67 27.21
CA LEU A 235 -15.61 3.55 26.04
C LEU A 235 -17.02 3.93 25.58
N ALA A 236 -18.08 3.40 26.21
CA ALA A 236 -19.46 3.65 25.80
C ALA A 236 -19.82 5.15 25.82
N SER A 237 -19.21 5.94 26.70
CA SER A 237 -19.39 7.40 26.76
C SER A 237 -18.40 8.20 25.90
N ALA A 238 -17.41 7.55 25.29
CA ALA A 238 -16.36 8.23 24.54
C ALA A 238 -16.83 8.72 23.17
N TYR A 239 -17.84 8.06 22.58
CA TYR A 239 -18.31 8.34 21.23
C TYR A 239 -19.84 8.39 21.10
N TYR A 240 -20.30 9.06 20.05
CA TYR A 240 -21.65 9.00 19.52
C TYR A 240 -21.67 8.10 18.29
N LYS A 241 -22.53 7.06 18.26
CA LYS A 241 -22.60 6.10 17.15
C LYS A 241 -23.66 6.56 16.14
N VAL A 242 -23.27 6.62 14.87
CA VAL A 242 -24.18 6.78 13.73
C VAL A 242 -24.04 5.57 12.83
N GLU A 243 -25.13 4.83 12.64
CA GLU A 243 -25.11 3.59 11.86
C GLU A 243 -25.81 3.78 10.51
N VAL A 244 -25.13 3.39 9.43
CA VAL A 244 -25.62 3.48 8.06
C VAL A 244 -26.11 2.09 7.65
N PHE A 245 -27.43 1.90 7.68
CA PHE A 245 -28.08 0.66 7.26
C PHE A 245 -28.22 0.60 5.73
N VAL A 246 -28.07 -0.61 5.16
CA VAL A 246 -28.18 -0.84 3.72
C VAL A 246 -29.64 -0.77 3.28
N ASP A 247 -30.51 -1.46 4.02
CA ASP A 247 -31.89 -1.81 3.65
C ASP A 247 -32.96 -1.02 4.42
N SER A 248 -32.56 0.07 5.10
CA SER A 248 -33.53 0.99 5.70
C SER A 248 -34.41 1.63 4.63
N THR A 249 -35.66 1.97 4.99
CA THR A 249 -36.59 2.67 4.09
C THR A 249 -35.99 3.93 3.49
N GLU A 250 -35.26 4.72 4.30
CA GLU A 250 -34.57 5.93 3.84
C GLU A 250 -33.45 5.60 2.84
N ALA A 251 -32.63 4.58 3.10
CA ALA A 251 -31.58 4.17 2.17
C ALA A 251 -32.14 3.70 0.83
N CYS A 252 -33.25 2.96 0.82
CA CYS A 252 -33.93 2.54 -0.39
C CYS A 252 -34.48 3.74 -1.18
N GLN A 253 -35.11 4.71 -0.51
CA GLN A 253 -35.60 5.94 -1.14
C GLN A 253 -34.46 6.79 -1.71
N ASP A 254 -33.36 6.91 -0.98
CA ASP A 254 -32.15 7.62 -1.42
C ASP A 254 -31.55 7.02 -2.68
N VAL A 255 -31.42 5.69 -2.73
CA VAL A 255 -30.90 4.98 -3.91
C VAL A 255 -31.86 5.07 -5.08
N GLU A 256 -33.17 4.97 -4.84
CA GLU A 256 -34.17 5.18 -5.89
C GLU A 256 -34.05 6.60 -6.47
N HIS A 257 -33.94 7.62 -5.61
CA HIS A 257 -33.79 9.01 -6.03
C HIS A 257 -32.54 9.21 -6.90
N PHE A 258 -31.39 8.67 -6.45
CA PHE A 258 -30.16 8.65 -7.23
C PHE A 258 -30.34 7.97 -8.60
N LEU A 259 -30.92 6.76 -8.62
CA LEU A 259 -31.16 6.03 -9.86
C LEU A 259 -32.06 6.82 -10.82
N ARG A 260 -33.14 7.46 -10.33
CA ARG A 260 -34.00 8.29 -11.18
C ARG A 260 -33.22 9.44 -11.81
N SER A 261 -32.40 10.16 -11.03
CA SER A 261 -31.58 11.25 -11.55
C SER A 261 -30.58 10.77 -12.62
N GLU A 262 -29.91 9.65 -12.39
CA GLU A 262 -28.94 9.10 -13.33
C GLU A 262 -29.61 8.59 -14.62
N PHE A 263 -30.77 7.93 -14.52
CA PHE A 263 -31.52 7.48 -15.70
C PHE A 263 -32.03 8.65 -16.55
N GLU A 264 -32.42 9.78 -15.94
CA GLU A 264 -32.75 10.98 -16.72
C GLU A 264 -31.51 11.59 -17.39
N THR A 265 -30.34 11.50 -16.74
CA THR A 265 -29.07 11.92 -17.34
C THR A 265 -28.70 11.03 -18.53
N ILE A 266 -28.89 9.71 -18.40
CA ILE A 266 -28.72 8.76 -19.52
C ILE A 266 -29.70 9.12 -20.63
N LYS A 267 -31.00 9.24 -20.35
CA LYS A 267 -32.00 9.59 -21.38
C LYS A 267 -31.67 10.91 -22.09
N GLY A 268 -31.26 11.94 -21.35
CA GLY A 268 -30.91 13.26 -21.90
C GLY A 268 -29.62 13.29 -22.72
N SER A 269 -28.68 12.39 -22.45
CA SER A 269 -27.42 12.27 -23.19
C SER A 269 -27.51 11.37 -24.43
N HIS A 270 -28.64 10.67 -24.63
CA HIS A 270 -28.82 9.69 -25.71
C HIS A 270 -29.97 10.06 -26.66
N PRO A 271 -29.67 10.64 -27.84
CA PRO A 271 -30.69 11.12 -28.78
C PRO A 271 -31.68 10.04 -29.26
N VAL A 272 -31.21 8.80 -29.42
CA VAL A 272 -32.06 7.67 -29.84
C VAL A 272 -33.11 7.33 -28.78
N ILE A 273 -32.72 7.30 -27.49
CA ILE A 273 -33.66 7.04 -26.39
C ILE A 273 -34.66 8.18 -26.31
N MET A 274 -34.19 9.42 -26.35
CA MET A 274 -35.04 10.61 -26.26
C MET A 274 -36.07 10.67 -27.39
N ALA A 275 -35.68 10.33 -28.63
CA ALA A 275 -36.56 10.41 -29.80
C ALA A 275 -37.47 9.20 -29.99
N LEU A 276 -36.97 7.99 -29.77
CA LEU A 276 -37.68 6.74 -30.12
C LEU A 276 -38.24 6.00 -28.90
N TYR A 277 -37.70 6.25 -27.71
CA TYR A 277 -38.09 5.58 -26.47
C TYR A 277 -38.36 6.59 -25.32
N PRO A 278 -39.28 7.55 -25.50
CA PRO A 278 -39.52 8.61 -24.51
C PRO A 278 -40.07 8.10 -23.16
N GLN A 279 -40.57 6.87 -23.12
CA GLN A 279 -41.05 6.20 -21.92
C GLN A 279 -40.01 5.25 -21.31
N TRP A 280 -38.76 5.27 -21.79
CA TRP A 280 -37.68 4.49 -21.19
C TRP A 280 -37.08 5.23 -19.98
N PRO A 281 -36.77 4.51 -18.89
CA PRO A 281 -37.13 3.11 -18.64
C PRO A 281 -38.62 2.96 -18.29
N GLN A 282 -39.22 1.79 -18.55
CA GLN A 282 -40.57 1.49 -18.05
C GLN A 282 -40.53 1.42 -16.53
N GLU A 283 -41.50 2.04 -15.85
CA GLU A 283 -41.51 2.15 -14.38
C GLU A 283 -41.43 0.79 -13.69
N LYS A 284 -42.13 -0.23 -14.21
CA LYS A 284 -42.07 -1.61 -13.68
C LYS A 284 -40.65 -2.17 -13.68
N ASP A 285 -39.91 -1.94 -14.75
CA ASP A 285 -38.55 -2.48 -14.90
C ASP A 285 -37.55 -1.64 -14.10
N PHE A 286 -37.72 -0.32 -14.06
CA PHE A 286 -36.96 0.56 -13.17
C PHE A 286 -37.10 0.12 -11.70
N LEU A 287 -38.32 -0.16 -11.24
CA LEU A 287 -38.57 -0.60 -9.87
C LEU A 287 -37.92 -1.96 -9.55
N LYS A 288 -37.73 -2.86 -10.52
CA LYS A 288 -36.96 -4.10 -10.32
C LYS A 288 -35.49 -3.78 -10.00
N LEU A 289 -34.89 -2.84 -10.74
CA LEU A 289 -33.52 -2.40 -10.47
C LEU A 289 -33.41 -1.73 -9.09
N ALA A 290 -34.32 -0.82 -8.76
CA ALA A 290 -34.33 -0.15 -7.47
C ALA A 290 -34.49 -1.15 -6.31
N ALA A 291 -35.38 -2.14 -6.47
CA ALA A 291 -35.55 -3.22 -5.50
C ALA A 291 -34.29 -4.10 -5.37
N ALA A 292 -33.63 -4.45 -6.48
CA ALA A 292 -32.38 -5.22 -6.46
C ALA A 292 -31.23 -4.47 -5.76
N ALA A 293 -31.21 -3.14 -5.89
CA ALA A 293 -30.25 -2.29 -5.20
C ALA A 293 -30.47 -2.27 -3.70
N SER A 294 -31.72 -2.35 -3.22
CA SER A 294 -32.07 -2.45 -1.79
C SER A 294 -31.31 -1.46 -0.89
N GLY A 295 -31.12 -0.21 -1.36
CA GLY A 295 -30.38 0.85 -0.65
C GLY A 295 -28.84 0.77 -0.69
N LEU A 296 -28.28 -0.16 -1.47
CA LEU A 296 -26.85 -0.31 -1.71
C LEU A 296 -26.36 0.58 -2.87
N PHE A 297 -25.84 1.77 -2.54
CA PHE A 297 -25.33 2.74 -3.52
C PHE A 297 -24.27 2.19 -4.49
N VAL A 298 -23.35 1.34 -4.03
CA VAL A 298 -22.32 0.79 -4.93
C VAL A 298 -22.90 -0.09 -6.04
N TYR A 299 -24.02 -0.77 -5.78
CA TYR A 299 -24.71 -1.54 -6.82
C TYR A 299 -25.36 -0.59 -7.82
N ALA A 300 -26.11 0.40 -7.33
CA ALA A 300 -26.73 1.41 -8.18
C ALA A 300 -25.70 2.14 -9.05
N ALA A 301 -24.58 2.59 -8.48
CA ALA A 301 -23.53 3.30 -9.22
C ALA A 301 -22.82 2.40 -10.24
N THR A 302 -22.54 1.14 -9.90
CA THR A 302 -21.96 0.18 -10.86
C THR A 302 -22.94 -0.13 -12.00
N ALA A 303 -24.24 -0.30 -11.69
CA ALA A 303 -25.29 -0.52 -12.69
C ALA A 303 -25.42 0.67 -13.65
N VAL A 304 -25.43 1.90 -13.12
CA VAL A 304 -25.47 3.13 -13.94
C VAL A 304 -24.26 3.17 -14.88
N ARG A 305 -23.03 2.96 -14.38
CA ARG A 305 -21.82 2.94 -15.23
C ARG A 305 -21.89 1.87 -16.31
N PHE A 306 -22.37 0.67 -15.98
CA PHE A 306 -22.53 -0.44 -16.90
C PHE A 306 -23.56 -0.14 -18.02
N ILE A 307 -24.62 0.60 -17.70
CA ILE A 307 -25.68 0.97 -18.64
C ILE A 307 -25.29 2.17 -19.50
N SER A 308 -24.58 3.15 -18.94
CA SER A 308 -24.41 4.47 -19.56
C SER A 308 -23.34 4.54 -20.67
N ASP A 309 -22.46 3.55 -20.78
CA ASP A 309 -21.28 3.65 -21.65
C ASP A 309 -21.52 3.07 -23.06
N MET A 310 -21.75 3.97 -24.01
CA MET A 310 -22.00 3.65 -25.43
C MET A 310 -20.83 2.95 -26.14
N ALA A 311 -19.61 3.01 -25.60
CA ALA A 311 -18.49 2.27 -26.16
C ALA A 311 -18.62 0.76 -25.93
N HIS A 312 -19.49 0.33 -25.01
CA HIS A 312 -19.63 -1.06 -24.57
C HIS A 312 -21.02 -1.65 -24.80
N GLY A 313 -22.03 -0.82 -25.06
CA GLY A 313 -23.34 -1.24 -25.55
C GLY A 313 -24.37 -0.12 -25.46
N ASP A 314 -25.53 -0.31 -26.09
CA ASP A 314 -26.60 0.67 -25.96
C ASP A 314 -27.29 0.53 -24.58
N PRO A 315 -27.71 1.65 -23.94
CA PRO A 315 -28.29 1.62 -22.60
C PRO A 315 -29.55 0.77 -22.47
N ILE A 316 -30.34 0.62 -23.55
CA ILE A 316 -31.58 -0.16 -23.50
C ILE A 316 -31.23 -1.65 -23.38
N SER A 317 -30.33 -2.15 -24.23
CA SER A 317 -29.88 -3.54 -24.18
C SER A 317 -29.12 -3.85 -22.89
N GLN A 318 -28.23 -2.96 -22.44
CA GLN A 318 -27.49 -3.14 -21.18
C GLN A 318 -28.42 -3.15 -19.97
N PHE A 319 -29.45 -2.31 -19.96
CA PHE A 319 -30.48 -2.33 -18.92
C PHE A 319 -31.27 -3.65 -18.95
N GLN A 320 -31.64 -4.15 -20.13
CA GLN A 320 -32.33 -5.43 -20.25
C GLN A 320 -31.49 -6.60 -19.73
N LEU A 321 -30.19 -6.66 -20.06
CA LEU A 321 -29.27 -7.65 -19.52
C LEU A 321 -29.23 -7.62 -18.00
N LEU A 322 -29.22 -6.43 -17.40
CA LEU A 322 -29.24 -6.28 -15.95
C LEU A 322 -30.54 -6.80 -15.33
N LEU A 323 -31.69 -6.57 -15.96
CA LEU A 323 -32.98 -7.10 -15.50
C LEU A 323 -33.01 -8.63 -15.53
N ASP A 324 -32.45 -9.24 -16.57
CA ASP A 324 -32.37 -10.69 -16.72
C ASP A 324 -31.47 -11.29 -15.61
N LEU A 325 -30.34 -10.64 -15.29
CA LEU A 325 -29.46 -11.02 -14.17
C LEU A 325 -30.17 -10.96 -12.81
N ILE A 326 -30.97 -9.91 -12.57
CA ILE A 326 -31.77 -9.76 -11.34
C ILE A 326 -32.79 -10.92 -11.21
N GLY A 327 -33.46 -11.26 -12.31
CA GLY A 327 -34.41 -12.39 -12.36
C GLY A 327 -33.73 -13.73 -12.06
N GLY A 328 -32.55 -13.98 -12.64
CA GLY A 328 -31.76 -15.18 -12.38
C GLY A 328 -31.31 -15.29 -10.92
N THR A 329 -30.83 -14.18 -10.33
CA THR A 329 -30.30 -14.16 -8.95
C THR A 329 -31.39 -14.44 -7.91
N SER A 330 -32.61 -13.94 -8.13
CA SER A 330 -33.77 -14.18 -7.26
C SER A 330 -34.22 -15.64 -7.21
N SER A 331 -33.83 -16.45 -8.19
CA SER A 331 -34.17 -17.88 -8.29
C SER A 331 -33.24 -18.77 -7.46
N PHE A 332 -32.01 -18.32 -7.20
CA PHE A 332 -30.98 -19.06 -6.45
C PHE A 332 -30.99 -18.79 -4.94
N SER A 333 -31.60 -17.69 -4.48
CA SER A 333 -31.60 -17.26 -3.07
C SER A 333 -32.61 -17.98 -2.16
N ALA A 334 -33.30 -19.02 -2.67
CA ALA A 334 -34.22 -19.85 -1.88
C ALA A 334 -33.50 -20.71 -0.80
N SER A 335 -32.17 -20.80 -0.80
CA SER A 335 -31.38 -21.50 0.22
C SER A 335 -30.81 -20.55 1.30
N SER A 336 -31.61 -20.30 2.33
CA SER A 336 -31.26 -20.04 3.75
C SER A 336 -30.16 -19.04 4.19
N GLN A 337 -29.56 -18.21 3.33
CA GLN A 337 -28.79 -17.02 3.77
C GLN A 337 -28.98 -15.85 2.80
N ILE A 338 -29.65 -14.79 3.26
CA ILE A 338 -29.72 -13.51 2.54
C ILE A 338 -28.30 -12.97 2.45
N GLN A 339 -27.68 -13.05 1.26
CA GLN A 339 -26.40 -12.40 1.01
C GLN A 339 -26.69 -10.94 0.61
N PRO A 340 -26.35 -9.93 1.45
CA PRO A 340 -26.70 -8.53 1.20
C PRO A 340 -26.07 -7.96 -0.08
N MET A 341 -25.09 -8.66 -0.66
CA MET A 341 -24.34 -8.28 -1.86
C MET A 341 -24.62 -9.20 -3.06
N ALA A 342 -25.62 -10.09 -2.99
CA ALA A 342 -25.87 -11.10 -4.03
C ALA A 342 -26.02 -10.50 -5.45
N HIS A 343 -26.84 -9.45 -5.60
CA HIS A 343 -27.03 -8.78 -6.89
C HIS A 343 -25.76 -8.09 -7.38
N LEU A 344 -24.96 -7.53 -6.46
CA LEU A 344 -23.68 -6.92 -6.80
C LEU A 344 -22.66 -7.96 -7.25
N ASP A 345 -22.57 -9.09 -6.56
CA ASP A 345 -21.68 -10.18 -6.92
C ASP A 345 -22.12 -10.80 -8.25
N SER A 346 -23.42 -10.92 -8.49
CA SER A 346 -23.97 -11.35 -9.78
C SER A 346 -23.56 -10.41 -10.93
N LEU A 347 -23.66 -9.09 -10.72
CA LEU A 347 -23.21 -8.10 -11.69
C LEU A 347 -21.69 -8.16 -11.92
N TYR A 348 -20.89 -8.28 -10.86
CA TYR A 348 -19.43 -8.43 -10.99
C TYR A 348 -19.04 -9.70 -11.74
N ARG A 349 -19.68 -10.84 -11.44
CA ARG A 349 -19.47 -12.09 -12.20
C ARG A 349 -19.80 -11.89 -13.68
N HIS A 350 -20.96 -11.28 -13.98
CA HIS A 350 -21.34 -11.01 -15.36
C HIS A 350 -20.30 -10.16 -16.11
N ILE A 351 -19.84 -9.07 -15.50
CA ILE A 351 -18.78 -8.20 -16.04
C ILE A 351 -17.50 -9.00 -16.34
N LEU A 352 -17.08 -9.88 -15.43
CA LEU A 352 -15.91 -10.74 -15.64
C LEU A 352 -16.15 -11.79 -16.74
N CYS A 353 -17.34 -12.37 -16.83
CA CYS A 353 -17.70 -13.35 -17.86
C CYS A 353 -17.75 -12.77 -19.27
N GLN A 354 -17.96 -11.45 -19.41
CA GLN A 354 -17.92 -10.79 -20.70
C GLN A 354 -16.50 -10.71 -21.29
N ILE A 355 -15.45 -10.85 -20.47
CA ILE A 355 -14.06 -10.79 -20.94
C ILE A 355 -13.82 -11.91 -21.96
N SER A 356 -13.37 -11.54 -23.16
CA SER A 356 -13.14 -12.51 -24.23
C SER A 356 -12.05 -13.52 -23.84
N PRO A 357 -12.11 -14.78 -24.31
CA PRO A 357 -11.08 -15.78 -24.00
C PRO A 357 -9.66 -15.35 -24.37
N GLN A 358 -9.51 -14.53 -25.42
CA GLN A 358 -8.22 -13.99 -25.88
C GLN A 358 -7.61 -12.99 -24.88
N ASN A 359 -8.47 -12.27 -24.15
CA ASN A 359 -8.07 -11.23 -23.22
C ASN A 359 -8.09 -11.69 -21.75
N LEU A 360 -8.74 -12.82 -21.44
CA LEU A 360 -8.97 -13.30 -20.09
C LEU A 360 -7.67 -13.45 -19.28
N THR A 361 -6.64 -14.06 -19.85
CA THR A 361 -5.35 -14.24 -19.18
C THR A 361 -4.73 -12.90 -18.80
N HIS A 362 -4.69 -11.94 -19.73
CA HIS A 362 -4.15 -10.61 -19.48
C HIS A 362 -4.96 -9.84 -18.44
N ALA A 363 -6.30 -9.93 -18.49
CA ALA A 363 -7.18 -9.31 -17.51
C ALA A 363 -6.92 -9.87 -16.10
N LYS A 364 -6.75 -11.19 -15.95
CA LYS A 364 -6.41 -11.82 -14.67
C LYS A 364 -5.07 -11.33 -14.13
N LEU A 365 -4.02 -11.29 -14.96
CA LEU A 365 -2.69 -10.81 -14.54
C LEU A 365 -2.75 -9.35 -14.06
N ILE A 366 -3.47 -8.50 -14.79
CA ILE A 366 -3.63 -7.11 -14.39
C ILE A 366 -4.41 -6.99 -13.09
N LEU A 367 -5.57 -7.64 -12.99
CA LEU A 367 -6.41 -7.59 -11.80
C LEU A 367 -5.65 -8.08 -10.57
N SER A 368 -4.87 -9.16 -10.69
CA SER A 368 -3.99 -9.63 -9.63
C SER A 368 -2.95 -8.59 -9.23
N HIS A 369 -2.30 -7.91 -10.17
CA HIS A 369 -1.36 -6.85 -9.82
C HIS A 369 -2.05 -5.70 -9.08
N LEU A 370 -3.25 -5.29 -9.52
CA LEU A 370 -4.06 -4.28 -8.82
C LEU A 370 -4.48 -4.70 -7.40
N MET A 371 -4.63 -6.00 -7.15
CA MET A 371 -4.86 -6.55 -5.80
C MET A 371 -3.64 -6.40 -4.89
N LEU A 372 -2.41 -6.38 -5.44
CA LEU A 372 -1.17 -6.15 -4.69
C LEU A 372 -0.85 -4.67 -4.50
N GLY A 373 -1.17 -3.85 -5.50
CA GLY A 373 -0.87 -2.42 -5.55
C GLY A 373 -1.76 -1.53 -4.69
N PHE A 374 -2.66 -2.11 -3.90
CA PHE A 374 -3.59 -1.37 -3.04
C PHE A 374 -4.42 -0.35 -3.82
N TYR A 375 -5.23 -0.85 -4.76
CA TYR A 375 -6.34 -0.16 -5.43
C TYR A 375 -6.03 0.65 -6.70
N SER A 376 -4.76 0.93 -7.01
CA SER A 376 -4.36 1.58 -8.25
C SER A 376 -2.99 1.13 -8.77
N ALA A 377 -2.73 1.37 -10.06
CA ALA A 377 -1.40 1.19 -10.66
C ALA A 377 -1.19 2.16 -11.82
N GLU A 378 0.05 2.62 -12.00
CA GLU A 378 0.44 3.34 -13.21
C GLU A 378 0.45 2.35 -14.39
N MET A 379 -0.31 2.67 -15.43
CA MET A 379 -0.62 1.73 -16.52
C MET A 379 0.63 1.36 -17.32
N ASN A 380 1.57 2.28 -17.52
CA ASN A 380 2.84 2.05 -18.18
C ASN A 380 3.73 1.07 -17.39
N PHE A 381 3.88 1.25 -16.08
CA PHE A 381 4.65 0.40 -15.18
C PHE A 381 4.03 -0.98 -15.16
N LEU A 382 2.72 -1.08 -14.94
CA LEU A 382 1.96 -2.32 -14.98
C LEU A 382 2.18 -3.08 -16.29
N CYS A 383 2.04 -2.40 -17.43
CA CYS A 383 2.21 -3.02 -18.73
C CYS A 383 3.65 -3.51 -18.96
N ASN A 384 4.66 -2.77 -18.49
CA ASN A 384 6.05 -3.22 -18.53
C ASN A 384 6.32 -4.38 -17.56
N TRP A 385 5.76 -4.31 -16.34
CA TRP A 385 5.88 -5.32 -15.28
C TRP A 385 5.30 -6.66 -15.71
N ILE A 386 4.11 -6.66 -16.29
CA ILE A 386 3.42 -7.84 -16.84
C ILE A 386 3.91 -8.16 -18.26
N GLY A 387 4.52 -7.18 -18.94
CA GLY A 387 5.04 -7.20 -20.33
C GLY A 387 3.96 -7.51 -21.35
N ILE A 388 2.96 -6.65 -21.36
CA ILE A 388 1.85 -6.63 -22.29
C ILE A 388 1.89 -5.34 -23.08
N LEU A 389 1.57 -5.41 -24.37
CA LEU A 389 1.51 -4.22 -25.22
C LEU A 389 0.27 -3.36 -24.88
N PRO A 390 0.32 -2.04 -25.08
CA PRO A 390 -0.77 -1.13 -24.74
C PRO A 390 -2.15 -1.56 -25.27
N HIS A 391 -2.21 -1.96 -26.55
CA HIS A 391 -3.47 -2.37 -27.18
C HIS A 391 -4.05 -3.66 -26.58
N VAL A 392 -3.19 -4.58 -26.11
CA VAL A 392 -3.60 -5.80 -25.41
C VAL A 392 -4.16 -5.45 -24.03
N ALA A 393 -3.51 -4.53 -23.32
CA ALA A 393 -4.00 -4.05 -22.03
C ALA A 393 -5.38 -3.39 -22.16
N TYR A 394 -5.55 -2.46 -23.10
CA TYR A 394 -6.87 -1.85 -23.36
C TYR A 394 -7.93 -2.87 -23.78
N GLY A 395 -7.57 -3.88 -24.57
CA GLY A 395 -8.47 -5.00 -24.88
C GLY A 395 -8.87 -5.80 -23.65
N ALA A 396 -7.95 -6.02 -22.70
CA ALA A 396 -8.21 -6.69 -21.44
C ALA A 396 -9.11 -5.90 -20.49
N PHE A 397 -9.03 -4.57 -20.53
CA PHE A 397 -9.86 -3.69 -19.71
C PHE A 397 -11.24 -3.41 -20.25
N HIS A 398 -11.47 -3.62 -21.55
CA HIS A 398 -12.68 -3.16 -22.24
C HIS A 398 -13.97 -3.44 -21.45
N ASN A 399 -14.18 -4.68 -21.01
CA ASN A 399 -15.42 -5.03 -20.29
C ASN A 399 -15.42 -4.62 -18.80
N LEU A 400 -14.30 -4.12 -18.27
CA LEU A 400 -14.13 -3.71 -16.87
C LEU A 400 -14.45 -2.22 -16.62
N HIS A 401 -14.92 -1.47 -17.62
CA HIS A 401 -15.18 -0.03 -17.55
C HIS A 401 -16.14 0.41 -16.42
N SER A 402 -17.01 -0.48 -15.93
CA SER A 402 -17.96 -0.18 -14.86
C SER A 402 -17.40 -0.39 -13.45
N VAL A 403 -16.24 -1.05 -13.33
CA VAL A 403 -15.58 -1.43 -12.07
C VAL A 403 -14.17 -0.87 -11.92
N ILE A 404 -13.51 -0.56 -13.03
CA ILE A 404 -12.20 0.08 -13.10
C ILE A 404 -12.31 1.39 -13.88
N GLN A 405 -11.73 2.45 -13.31
CA GLN A 405 -11.45 3.68 -14.00
C GLN A 405 -10.25 3.44 -14.92
N ILE A 406 -10.53 3.39 -16.23
CA ILE A 406 -9.53 3.16 -17.28
C ILE A 406 -9.12 4.52 -17.83
N PRO A 407 -7.83 4.90 -17.79
CA PRO A 407 -7.39 6.17 -18.33
C PRO A 407 -7.53 6.17 -19.85
N LEU A 408 -7.75 7.34 -20.44
CA LEU A 408 -7.81 7.47 -21.90
C LEU A 408 -6.41 7.26 -22.52
N PRO A 409 -6.30 6.69 -23.73
CA PRO A 409 -5.01 6.55 -24.41
C PRO A 409 -4.26 7.87 -24.65
N SER A 410 -5.01 8.98 -24.71
CA SER A 410 -4.48 10.34 -24.88
C SER A 410 -4.18 11.06 -23.56
N ALA A 411 -4.34 10.40 -22.42
CA ALA A 411 -4.08 11.00 -21.12
C ALA A 411 -2.58 11.35 -20.97
N SER A 412 -2.30 12.38 -20.16
CA SER A 412 -0.92 12.71 -19.82
C SER A 412 -0.29 11.58 -19.00
N SER A 413 1.05 11.50 -18.95
CA SER A 413 1.75 10.46 -18.18
C SER A 413 1.29 10.43 -16.71
N ASP A 414 1.04 11.61 -16.13
CA ASP A 414 0.58 11.76 -14.76
C ASP A 414 -0.86 11.25 -14.53
N ASP A 415 -1.66 11.10 -15.58
CA ASP A 415 -3.06 10.69 -15.54
C ASP A 415 -3.27 9.23 -15.99
N LEU A 416 -2.21 8.49 -16.34
CA LEU A 416 -2.27 7.07 -16.75
C LEU A 416 -2.42 6.11 -15.55
N ILE A 417 -3.37 6.39 -14.65
CA ILE A 417 -3.62 5.57 -13.47
C ILE A 417 -4.85 4.70 -13.68
N LEU A 418 -4.67 3.39 -13.52
CA LEU A 418 -5.77 2.43 -13.38
C LEU A 418 -6.20 2.40 -11.92
N LYS A 419 -7.51 2.48 -11.66
CA LYS A 419 -8.04 2.48 -10.29
C LYS A 419 -9.37 1.75 -10.18
N PHE A 420 -9.59 0.99 -9.10
CA PHE A 420 -10.93 0.49 -8.81
C PHE A 420 -11.87 1.64 -8.45
N TYR A 421 -13.06 1.69 -9.05
CA TYR A 421 -14.07 2.67 -8.63
C TYR A 421 -14.48 2.51 -7.17
N HIS A 422 -14.46 1.26 -6.66
CA HIS A 422 -14.86 0.98 -5.29
C HIS A 422 -14.18 -0.27 -4.73
N LYS A 423 -13.79 -0.23 -3.46
CA LYS A 423 -13.14 -1.32 -2.71
C LYS A 423 -13.94 -2.63 -2.72
N SER A 424 -15.26 -2.59 -2.86
CA SER A 424 -16.10 -3.81 -2.90
C SER A 424 -15.77 -4.75 -4.06
N PHE A 425 -15.27 -4.24 -5.19
CA PHE A 425 -14.84 -5.08 -6.30
C PHE A 425 -13.50 -5.75 -6.01
N HIS A 426 -12.56 -5.01 -5.40
CA HIS A 426 -11.33 -5.59 -4.85
C HIS A 426 -11.65 -6.67 -3.80
N ASP A 427 -12.55 -6.40 -2.85
CA ASP A 427 -12.99 -7.37 -1.85
C ASP A 427 -13.67 -8.60 -2.48
N PHE A 428 -14.40 -8.41 -3.58
CA PHE A 428 -15.01 -9.50 -4.35
C PHE A 428 -13.94 -10.39 -4.99
N LEU A 429 -12.95 -9.79 -5.67
CA LEU A 429 -11.85 -10.53 -6.31
C LEU A 429 -10.99 -11.29 -5.27
N GLY A 430 -10.79 -10.71 -4.09
CA GLY A 430 -10.03 -11.34 -3.00
C GLY A 430 -10.77 -12.47 -2.28
N ASP A 431 -12.11 -12.52 -2.35
CA ASP A 431 -12.90 -13.58 -1.73
C ASP A 431 -13.20 -14.70 -2.74
N ARG A 432 -12.52 -15.84 -2.57
CA ARG A 432 -12.68 -17.03 -3.44
C ARG A 432 -14.12 -17.55 -3.52
N ARG A 433 -14.93 -17.37 -2.47
CA ARG A 433 -16.33 -17.82 -2.46
C ARG A 433 -17.21 -16.90 -3.30
N ARG A 434 -16.88 -15.62 -3.36
CA ARG A 434 -17.63 -14.62 -4.13
C ARG A 434 -17.20 -14.62 -5.59
N SER A 435 -15.90 -14.60 -5.87
CA SER A 435 -15.37 -14.56 -7.24
C SER A 435 -15.22 -15.92 -7.92
N GLU A 436 -15.55 -17.02 -7.23
CA GLU A 436 -15.33 -18.40 -7.73
C GLU A 436 -13.87 -18.63 -8.11
N ASP A 437 -12.97 -18.07 -7.29
CA ASP A 437 -11.51 -18.11 -7.50
C ASP A 437 -11.08 -17.59 -8.88
N PHE A 438 -11.73 -16.53 -9.38
CA PHE A 438 -11.50 -15.97 -10.71
C PHE A 438 -10.01 -15.75 -11.04
N LEU A 439 -9.22 -15.25 -10.09
CA LEU A 439 -7.79 -14.99 -10.27
C LEU A 439 -6.96 -16.29 -10.32
N GLY A 440 -7.43 -17.36 -9.68
CA GLY A 440 -6.85 -18.71 -9.63
C GLY A 440 -5.52 -18.81 -8.86
N ILE A 441 -4.52 -18.04 -9.28
CA ILE A 441 -3.21 -17.96 -8.63
C ILE A 441 -3.21 -16.80 -7.65
N LEU A 442 -2.61 -17.01 -6.47
CA LEU A 442 -2.40 -15.95 -5.48
C LEU A 442 -1.66 -14.77 -6.15
N PRO A 443 -2.18 -13.53 -6.05
CA PRO A 443 -1.56 -12.36 -6.67
C PRO A 443 -0.06 -12.23 -6.40
N VAL A 444 0.37 -12.55 -5.16
CA VAL A 444 1.77 -12.53 -4.74
C VAL A 444 2.65 -13.42 -5.64
N LEU A 445 2.22 -14.66 -5.87
CA LEU A 445 2.94 -15.60 -6.74
C LEU A 445 3.00 -15.09 -8.20
N GLN A 446 1.98 -14.40 -8.67
CA GLN A 446 2.02 -13.79 -10.01
C GLN A 446 3.06 -12.67 -10.11
N ALA A 447 3.16 -11.80 -9.10
CA ALA A 447 4.19 -10.76 -9.08
C ALA A 447 5.60 -11.34 -9.09
N GLU A 448 5.80 -12.43 -8.37
CA GLU A 448 7.06 -13.17 -8.34
C GLU A 448 7.43 -13.75 -9.71
N LEU A 449 6.46 -14.36 -10.42
CA LEU A 449 6.66 -14.85 -11.79
C LEU A 449 7.01 -13.71 -12.77
N HIS A 450 6.39 -12.54 -12.62
CA HIS A 450 6.71 -11.37 -13.43
C HIS A 450 8.12 -10.84 -13.16
N ALA A 451 8.56 -10.84 -11.90
CA ALA A 451 9.91 -10.48 -11.51
C ALA A 451 10.95 -11.43 -12.10
N LEU A 452 10.71 -12.75 -12.03
CA LEU A 452 11.60 -13.76 -12.64
C LEU A 452 11.76 -13.51 -14.14
N ARG A 453 10.64 -13.21 -14.81
CA ARG A 453 10.67 -12.88 -16.24
C ARG A 453 11.49 -11.62 -16.52
N ILE A 454 11.31 -10.54 -15.77
CA ILE A 454 12.11 -9.32 -15.94
C ILE A 454 13.59 -9.63 -15.79
N LEU A 455 13.99 -10.30 -14.71
CA LEU A 455 15.39 -10.60 -14.43
C LEU A 455 15.99 -11.57 -15.45
N SER A 456 15.20 -12.49 -16.00
CA SER A 456 15.63 -13.40 -17.08
C SER A 456 16.05 -12.70 -18.39
N THR A 457 15.68 -11.43 -18.58
CA THR A 457 16.13 -10.63 -19.73
C THR A 457 17.56 -10.11 -19.59
N ILE A 458 18.13 -10.18 -18.38
CA ILE A 458 19.45 -9.68 -18.06
C ILE A 458 20.45 -10.81 -18.31
N PRO A 459 21.46 -10.62 -19.18
CA PRO A 459 22.48 -11.63 -19.39
C PRO A 459 23.30 -11.82 -18.11
N HIS A 460 23.54 -13.08 -17.74
CA HIS A 460 24.39 -13.42 -16.62
C HIS A 460 25.87 -13.23 -17.03
N ASN A 461 26.41 -12.03 -16.83
CA ASN A 461 27.80 -11.73 -17.18
C ASN A 461 28.73 -12.18 -16.06
N ARG A 462 29.46 -13.29 -16.26
CA ARG A 462 30.53 -13.75 -15.35
C ARG A 462 31.77 -12.82 -15.36
N LEU A 463 31.87 -11.93 -16.35
CA LEU A 463 33.04 -11.07 -16.60
C LEU A 463 32.88 -9.68 -15.95
N GLY A 464 33.18 -9.59 -14.65
CA GLY A 464 33.78 -8.42 -13.98
C GLY A 464 32.97 -7.12 -13.83
N GLY A 465 33.13 -6.46 -12.68
CA GLY A 465 32.50 -5.17 -12.35
C GLY A 465 32.78 -4.02 -13.33
N MET A 466 33.76 -4.17 -14.22
CA MET A 466 34.10 -3.20 -15.28
C MET A 466 33.04 -3.06 -16.37
N LEU A 467 32.43 -4.16 -16.85
CA LEU A 467 31.41 -4.11 -17.90
C LEU A 467 30.10 -3.48 -17.42
N LEU A 468 29.77 -3.64 -16.14
CA LEU A 468 28.55 -3.10 -15.51
C LEU A 468 28.57 -1.57 -15.35
N ARG A 469 29.76 -0.95 -15.29
CA ARG A 469 29.88 0.51 -15.27
C ARG A 469 29.49 1.15 -16.60
N TYR A 470 29.70 0.43 -17.72
CA TYR A 470 29.40 0.93 -19.06
C TYR A 470 28.04 0.44 -19.60
N SER A 471 27.57 -0.74 -19.18
CA SER A 471 26.22 -1.23 -19.48
C SER A 471 25.54 -1.77 -18.22
N PRO A 472 24.83 -0.91 -17.47
CA PRO A 472 24.07 -1.32 -16.30
C PRO A 472 23.04 -2.44 -16.58
N PRO A 473 22.77 -3.35 -15.63
CA PRO A 473 21.87 -4.51 -15.83
C PRO A 473 20.48 -4.13 -16.37
N TYR A 474 19.91 -3.06 -15.84
CA TYR A 474 18.60 -2.57 -16.22
C TYR A 474 18.49 -2.16 -17.70
N ASN A 475 19.60 -1.89 -18.40
CA ASN A 475 19.56 -1.56 -19.83
C ASN A 475 18.99 -2.69 -20.69
N HIS A 476 19.17 -3.94 -20.26
CA HIS A 476 18.71 -5.14 -20.96
C HIS A 476 17.18 -5.35 -20.84
N ILE A 477 16.53 -4.69 -19.90
CA ILE A 477 15.08 -4.83 -19.69
C ILE A 477 14.33 -4.20 -20.88
N PRO A 478 13.51 -4.97 -21.61
CA PRO A 478 12.67 -4.43 -22.67
C PRO A 478 11.48 -3.68 -22.08
N LEU A 479 11.08 -2.58 -22.73
CA LEU A 479 9.85 -1.86 -22.40
C LEU A 479 8.79 -2.19 -23.44
N PHE A 480 7.65 -2.68 -22.97
CA PHE A 480 6.46 -2.99 -23.78
C PHE A 480 5.57 -1.76 -23.97
N TRP A 481 5.66 -0.81 -23.04
CA TRP A 481 5.03 0.50 -23.13
C TRP A 481 6.10 1.55 -23.43
N PRO A 482 6.16 2.10 -24.66
CA PRO A 482 7.11 3.16 -24.98
C PRO A 482 6.74 4.41 -24.20
N THR A 483 7.65 4.91 -23.38
CA THR A 483 7.51 6.21 -22.74
C THR A 483 7.73 7.27 -23.79
N GLY A 484 6.74 8.12 -24.06
CA GLY A 484 6.89 9.29 -24.95
C GLY A 484 7.87 10.35 -24.44
N GLY A 485 8.65 10.01 -23.41
CA GLY A 485 9.54 10.86 -22.64
C GLY A 485 10.99 10.83 -23.09
N SER A 486 11.81 11.62 -22.41
CA SER A 486 13.25 11.71 -22.66
C SER A 486 13.98 10.39 -22.39
N LEU A 487 15.20 10.23 -22.92
CA LEU A 487 16.08 9.09 -22.61
C LEU A 487 16.23 8.86 -21.09
N VAL A 488 16.25 9.95 -20.30
CA VAL A 488 16.34 9.90 -18.84
C VAL A 488 15.14 9.19 -18.21
N GLU A 489 13.94 9.44 -18.70
CA GLU A 489 12.70 8.83 -18.20
C GLU A 489 12.67 7.32 -18.51
N THR A 490 13.03 6.95 -19.73
CA THR A 490 13.20 5.55 -20.15
C THR A 490 14.20 4.82 -19.25
N THR A 491 15.35 5.43 -18.97
CA THR A 491 16.36 4.86 -18.06
C THR A 491 15.84 4.72 -16.64
N ASN A 492 15.12 5.71 -16.12
CA ASN A 492 14.56 5.66 -14.77
C ASN A 492 13.50 4.55 -14.63
N ASN A 493 12.65 4.36 -15.64
CA ASN A 493 11.64 3.28 -15.63
C ASN A 493 12.29 1.90 -15.65
N LYS A 494 13.35 1.71 -16.43
CA LYS A 494 14.12 0.46 -16.43
C LYS A 494 14.79 0.20 -15.08
N LYS A 495 15.43 1.21 -14.48
CA LYS A 495 16.00 1.12 -13.12
C LYS A 495 14.94 0.73 -12.10
N PHE A 496 13.76 1.33 -12.23
CA PHE A 496 12.67 1.09 -11.30
C PHE A 496 12.11 -0.34 -11.42
N LEU A 497 11.87 -0.83 -12.63
CA LEU A 497 11.48 -2.23 -12.87
C LEU A 497 12.51 -3.23 -12.33
N TYR A 498 13.81 -2.94 -12.51
CA TYR A 498 14.88 -3.78 -11.99
C TYR A 498 14.89 -3.86 -10.45
N ALA A 499 14.71 -2.72 -9.78
CA ALA A 499 14.65 -2.66 -8.32
C ALA A 499 13.43 -3.43 -7.77
N GLU A 500 12.24 -3.21 -8.33
CA GLU A 500 11.03 -3.94 -7.93
C GLU A 500 11.12 -5.43 -8.18
N ALA A 501 11.70 -5.85 -9.32
CA ALA A 501 11.90 -7.26 -9.62
C ALA A 501 12.84 -7.91 -8.61
N SER A 502 13.94 -7.23 -8.27
CA SER A 502 14.89 -7.72 -7.25
C SER A 502 14.23 -7.88 -5.88
N LEU A 503 13.36 -6.94 -5.48
CA LEU A 503 12.60 -7.02 -4.22
C LEU A 503 11.57 -8.15 -4.22
N ALA A 504 10.86 -8.35 -5.32
CA ALA A 504 9.81 -9.36 -5.40
C ALA A 504 10.35 -10.78 -5.24
N ILE A 505 11.54 -11.08 -5.77
CA ILE A 505 12.12 -12.43 -5.65
C ILE A 505 12.48 -12.80 -4.21
N LEU A 506 12.81 -11.83 -3.35
CA LEU A 506 13.09 -12.14 -1.94
C LEU A 506 11.87 -12.72 -1.22
N ARG A 507 10.65 -12.44 -1.69
CA ARG A 507 9.41 -12.97 -1.11
C ARG A 507 9.15 -14.43 -1.47
N ILE A 508 9.77 -14.93 -2.55
CA ILE A 508 9.64 -16.32 -3.05
C ILE A 508 10.20 -17.33 -2.03
N SER A 509 11.17 -16.92 -1.21
CA SER A 509 11.91 -17.80 -0.29
C SER A 509 11.06 -18.46 0.80
N SER A 510 9.85 -17.95 1.05
CA SER A 510 8.91 -18.48 2.04
C SER A 510 8.05 -19.65 1.52
N LEU A 511 8.09 -19.91 0.21
CA LEU A 511 7.34 -20.99 -0.43
C LEU A 511 8.34 -22.06 -0.84
N GLU A 512 8.34 -23.20 -0.15
CA GLU A 512 9.02 -24.43 -0.57
C GLU A 512 8.47 -24.90 -1.93
N HIS A 513 8.89 -24.23 -3.01
CA HIS A 513 8.48 -24.55 -4.36
C HIS A 513 9.63 -25.28 -5.07
N PRO A 514 9.38 -26.49 -5.62
CA PRO A 514 10.41 -27.24 -6.32
C PRO A 514 10.80 -26.48 -7.60
N ILE A 515 12.05 -25.99 -7.60
CA ILE A 515 12.90 -25.80 -8.78
C ILE A 515 12.33 -24.84 -9.84
N ILE A 516 12.88 -23.63 -9.88
CA ILE A 516 12.87 -22.80 -11.09
C ILE A 516 14.31 -22.41 -11.38
N PRO A 517 14.98 -22.92 -12.44
CA PRO A 517 16.31 -22.47 -12.86
C PRO A 517 16.38 -20.94 -13.07
N SER A 518 15.25 -20.32 -13.41
CA SER A 518 15.09 -18.87 -13.48
C SER A 518 15.29 -18.16 -12.14
N LEU A 519 15.04 -18.82 -10.99
CA LEU A 519 15.30 -18.26 -9.66
C LEU A 519 16.80 -18.16 -9.37
N ALA A 520 17.56 -19.21 -9.67
CA ALA A 520 19.01 -19.19 -9.53
C ALA A 520 19.62 -18.08 -10.41
N HIS A 521 19.21 -18.02 -11.69
CA HIS A 521 19.61 -16.94 -12.57
C HIS A 521 19.22 -15.56 -12.03
N ALA A 522 17.98 -15.39 -11.57
CA ALA A 522 17.50 -14.14 -10.99
C ALA A 522 18.38 -13.70 -9.82
N LEU A 523 18.67 -14.58 -8.87
CA LEU A 523 19.54 -14.30 -7.71
C LEU A 523 20.94 -13.84 -8.15
N GLY A 524 21.48 -14.43 -9.21
CA GLY A 524 22.78 -14.03 -9.77
C GLY A 524 22.79 -12.65 -10.43
N VAL A 525 21.66 -12.19 -10.98
CA VAL A 525 21.57 -10.89 -11.68
C VAL A 525 20.99 -9.75 -10.82
N MET A 526 20.60 -10.03 -9.58
CA MET A 526 20.05 -9.05 -8.65
C MET A 526 21.08 -8.05 -8.10
N ASP A 527 20.56 -6.88 -7.72
CA ASP A 527 21.29 -5.92 -6.90
C ASP A 527 20.88 -6.06 -5.43
N PHE A 528 21.72 -6.75 -4.66
CA PHE A 528 21.51 -6.92 -3.21
C PHE A 528 21.68 -5.60 -2.40
N ARG A 529 22.23 -4.51 -2.98
CA ARG A 529 22.37 -3.22 -2.28
C ARG A 529 21.02 -2.49 -2.15
N SER A 530 20.26 -2.43 -3.24
CA SER A 530 18.97 -1.75 -3.29
C SER A 530 17.92 -2.38 -2.35
N VAL A 531 18.11 -3.65 -2.02
CA VAL A 531 17.26 -4.41 -1.10
C VAL A 531 17.30 -3.90 0.34
N MET A 532 18.50 -3.54 0.83
CA MET A 532 18.72 -3.12 2.23
C MET A 532 17.99 -1.82 2.57
N ILE A 533 17.83 -0.94 1.57
CA ILE A 533 17.23 0.39 1.68
C ILE A 533 15.70 0.31 1.87
N ILE A 534 15.04 -0.76 1.39
CA ILE A 534 13.57 -0.77 1.24
C ILE A 534 12.87 -1.71 2.24
N ALA A 535 13.51 -2.82 2.63
CA ALA A 535 12.85 -3.85 3.45
C ALA A 535 12.85 -3.55 4.96
N GLY A 536 13.88 -2.87 5.48
CA GLY A 536 13.97 -2.45 6.90
C GLY A 536 13.89 -3.58 7.94
N ILE A 537 13.91 -4.85 7.53
CA ILE A 537 14.06 -6.04 8.38
C ILE A 537 14.78 -7.11 7.54
N PRO A 538 15.97 -7.59 7.94
CA PRO A 538 16.80 -8.50 7.12
C PRO A 538 16.35 -9.98 7.14
N TYR A 539 15.25 -10.30 7.84
CA TYR A 539 14.75 -11.67 8.02
C TYR A 539 14.33 -12.37 6.70
N GLU A 540 13.77 -11.65 5.72
CA GLU A 540 13.34 -12.23 4.42
C GLU A 540 14.52 -12.75 3.59
N ILE A 541 15.68 -12.11 3.71
CA ILE A 541 16.91 -12.53 3.02
C ILE A 541 17.49 -13.78 3.69
N PHE A 542 17.41 -13.87 5.03
CA PHE A 542 17.89 -15.04 5.77
C PHE A 542 17.01 -16.28 5.57
N GLN A 543 15.76 -16.12 5.15
CA GLN A 543 14.94 -17.25 4.69
C GLN A 543 15.48 -17.90 3.40
N LEU A 544 16.33 -17.22 2.61
CA LEU A 544 17.04 -17.83 1.47
C LEU A 544 18.22 -18.73 1.89
N ALA A 545 18.52 -18.90 3.19
CA ALA A 545 19.53 -19.85 3.64
C ALA A 545 18.99 -21.29 3.47
N PHE A 546 19.24 -21.87 2.30
CA PHE A 546 18.72 -23.15 1.84
C PHE A 546 19.15 -24.33 2.72
N ASP A 547 18.39 -25.42 2.64
CA ASP A 547 18.93 -26.76 2.85
C ASP A 547 20.06 -26.98 1.82
N MET A 548 21.29 -27.17 2.29
CA MET A 548 22.48 -27.36 1.43
C MET A 548 22.38 -28.62 0.57
N ASP A 549 21.55 -29.57 0.99
CA ASP A 549 21.32 -30.79 0.22
C ASP A 549 20.28 -30.58 -0.90
N SER A 550 19.61 -29.42 -0.93
CA SER A 550 18.63 -29.08 -1.96
C SER A 550 19.26 -28.89 -3.34
N ASP A 551 18.50 -29.21 -4.38
CA ASP A 551 18.92 -29.03 -5.77
C ASP A 551 19.20 -27.56 -6.12
N LEU A 552 18.53 -26.62 -5.45
CA LEU A 552 18.73 -25.19 -5.65
C LEU A 552 20.08 -24.71 -5.06
N ALA A 553 20.46 -25.19 -3.87
CA ALA A 553 21.76 -24.86 -3.28
C ALA A 553 22.91 -25.33 -4.19
N LYS A 554 22.80 -26.54 -4.73
CA LYS A 554 23.78 -27.10 -5.70
C LYS A 554 23.85 -26.26 -6.97
N GLN A 555 22.71 -25.91 -7.56
CA GLN A 555 22.67 -25.04 -8.75
C GLN A 555 23.28 -23.65 -8.48
N LEU A 556 23.06 -23.08 -7.31
CA LEU A 556 23.65 -21.78 -6.94
C LEU A 556 25.17 -21.88 -6.77
N GLN A 557 25.67 -23.00 -6.23
CA GLN A 557 27.11 -23.27 -6.13
C GLN A 557 27.76 -23.46 -7.50
N GLU A 558 27.16 -24.29 -8.38
CA GLU A 558 27.64 -24.51 -9.75
C GLU A 558 27.73 -23.21 -10.57
N ASN A 559 26.85 -22.25 -10.28
CA ASN A 559 26.83 -20.95 -10.96
C ASN A 559 27.69 -19.87 -10.27
N GLY A 560 28.36 -20.18 -9.15
CA GLY A 560 29.17 -19.23 -8.39
C GLY A 560 28.37 -18.12 -7.71
N ILE A 561 27.06 -18.34 -7.50
CA ILE A 561 26.15 -17.40 -6.84
C ILE A 561 26.14 -17.67 -5.33
N LEU A 562 26.21 -18.94 -4.93
CA LEU A 562 26.44 -19.35 -3.54
C LEU A 562 27.86 -19.86 -3.41
N CYS A 563 28.70 -19.13 -2.67
CA CYS A 563 30.12 -19.46 -2.50
C CYS A 563 30.44 -19.71 -1.04
N GLU A 564 31.22 -20.75 -0.76
CA GLU A 564 31.94 -20.89 0.50
C GLU A 564 33.30 -20.21 0.37
N ILE A 565 33.52 -19.18 1.18
CA ILE A 565 34.71 -18.33 1.11
C ILE A 565 35.44 -18.47 2.44
N PRO A 566 36.71 -18.87 2.46
CA PRO A 566 37.53 -18.79 3.66
C PRO A 566 37.50 -17.36 4.20
N ALA A 567 37.24 -17.18 5.50
CA ALA A 567 37.11 -15.86 6.09
C ALA A 567 38.38 -14.99 5.88
N SER A 568 39.55 -15.63 5.70
CA SER A 568 40.82 -14.99 5.38
C SER A 568 40.87 -14.29 4.02
N LEU A 569 39.97 -14.60 3.08
CA LEU A 569 39.91 -13.96 1.76
C LEU A 569 39.01 -12.72 1.74
N LEU A 570 38.32 -12.41 2.84
CA LEU A 570 37.52 -11.21 2.96
C LEU A 570 38.39 -10.06 3.48
N ASP A 571 38.48 -9.00 2.69
CA ASP A 571 38.93 -7.69 3.16
C ASP A 571 37.91 -7.12 4.17
N THR A 572 38.32 -6.99 5.43
CA THR A 572 37.47 -6.49 6.51
C THR A 572 37.09 -5.01 6.37
N ASP A 573 37.78 -4.24 5.52
CA ASP A 573 37.48 -2.83 5.29
C ASP A 573 36.26 -2.60 4.39
N THR A 574 35.90 -3.59 3.55
CA THR A 574 34.72 -3.50 2.67
C THR A 574 33.42 -3.94 3.35
N ILE A 575 33.47 -4.43 4.59
CA ILE A 575 32.29 -4.76 5.39
C ILE A 575 31.49 -3.47 5.64
N ARG A 576 30.28 -3.41 5.08
CA ARG A 576 29.34 -2.31 5.32
C ARG A 576 28.29 -2.76 6.32
N LEU A 577 28.36 -2.20 7.52
CA LEU A 577 27.29 -2.28 8.50
C LEU A 577 26.55 -0.95 8.47
N ASP A 578 25.33 -0.95 7.94
CA ASP A 578 24.47 0.22 8.14
C ASP A 578 23.99 0.25 9.60
N LYS A 579 23.76 1.46 10.10
CA LYS A 579 23.63 1.74 11.54
C LYS A 579 22.61 0.82 12.22
N ASP A 580 23.11 -0.07 13.07
CA ASP A 580 22.39 -0.88 14.08
C ASP A 580 21.80 -2.26 13.71
N GLU A 581 22.22 -2.96 12.64
CA GLU A 581 21.68 -4.32 12.36
C GLU A 581 22.75 -5.40 12.08
N LEU A 582 23.20 -6.08 13.14
CA LEU A 582 23.70 -7.46 13.04
C LEU A 582 22.58 -8.37 13.55
N CYS A 583 22.08 -9.26 12.70
CA CYS A 583 21.15 -10.30 13.14
C CYS A 583 21.96 -11.50 13.61
N ILE A 584 21.89 -11.80 14.91
CA ILE A 584 22.46 -13.02 15.48
C ILE A 584 21.29 -13.98 15.75
N ILE A 585 21.36 -15.16 15.13
CA ILE A 585 20.43 -16.25 15.42
C ILE A 585 21.23 -17.31 16.20
N ALA A 586 20.75 -17.65 17.39
CA ALA A 586 21.35 -18.68 18.22
C ALA A 586 20.40 -19.87 18.32
N GLN A 587 20.95 -21.08 18.23
CA GLN A 587 20.19 -22.30 18.46
C GLN A 587 20.75 -23.03 19.69
N GLU A 588 19.95 -23.08 20.76
CA GLU A 588 20.23 -23.99 21.88
C GLU A 588 19.78 -25.40 21.48
N LYS A 589 20.63 -26.40 21.68
CA LYS A 589 20.41 -27.77 21.22
C LYS A 589 19.10 -28.33 21.82
N GLY A 590 18.11 -28.63 20.96
CA GLY A 590 16.79 -29.12 21.37
C GLY A 590 15.69 -28.06 21.53
N MET A 591 15.98 -26.79 21.26
CA MET A 591 15.00 -25.70 21.18
C MET A 591 14.83 -25.23 19.71
N PRO A 592 13.66 -24.68 19.33
CA PRO A 592 13.49 -24.02 18.03
C PRO A 592 14.39 -22.77 17.95
N TRP A 593 14.83 -22.43 16.74
CA TRP A 593 15.64 -21.24 16.47
C TRP A 593 14.97 -19.98 17.03
N ALA A 594 15.68 -19.21 17.86
CA ALA A 594 15.22 -17.94 18.40
C ALA A 594 16.03 -16.80 17.76
N SER A 595 15.35 -15.86 17.09
CA SER A 595 15.98 -14.67 16.55
C SER A 595 16.13 -13.61 17.65
N TYR A 596 17.36 -13.16 17.88
CA TYR A 596 17.63 -12.05 18.77
C TYR A 596 18.07 -10.86 17.92
N LEU A 597 17.12 -9.98 17.60
CA LEU A 597 17.47 -8.60 17.25
C LEU A 597 17.93 -7.94 18.54
N TYR A 598 19.24 -7.88 18.79
CA TYR A 598 19.78 -7.23 19.98
C TYR A 598 19.48 -5.73 19.90
N PRO A 599 18.51 -5.18 20.66
CA PRO A 599 18.30 -3.76 20.69
C PRO A 599 19.42 -3.17 21.53
N ARG A 600 19.90 -2.01 21.10
CA ARG A 600 20.83 -1.14 21.80
C ARG A 600 20.50 -1.08 23.32
N GLY A 601 21.24 -1.84 24.15
CA GLY A 601 21.19 -1.71 25.61
C GLY A 601 20.87 -2.96 26.45
N GLY A 602 20.88 -4.17 25.92
CA GLY A 602 20.77 -5.40 26.74
C GLY A 602 22.12 -6.09 26.95
N TYR A 603 22.70 -5.97 28.15
CA TYR A 603 23.81 -6.75 28.72
C TYR A 603 24.58 -7.69 27.77
N CYS A 604 25.70 -7.20 27.20
CA CYS A 604 27.00 -7.89 27.10
C CYS A 604 28.03 -6.97 26.40
N ASP A 605 29.18 -6.80 27.07
CA ASP A 605 30.45 -6.17 26.68
C ASP A 605 30.49 -4.78 26.04
N LYS A 606 30.92 -3.81 26.87
CA LYS A 606 31.17 -2.39 26.56
C LYS A 606 32.40 -2.09 25.67
N PHE A 607 32.99 -3.05 24.96
CA PHE A 607 34.36 -2.85 24.43
C PHE A 607 34.62 -3.06 22.94
N LEU A 608 33.66 -3.51 22.12
CA LEU A 608 33.87 -3.68 20.68
C LEU A 608 32.67 -3.16 19.88
N SER A 609 32.91 -2.45 18.77
CA SER A 609 31.86 -2.16 17.79
C SER A 609 31.41 -3.46 17.11
N TRP A 610 30.21 -3.50 16.53
CA TRP A 610 29.75 -4.69 15.79
C TRP A 610 30.70 -5.06 14.64
N LYS A 611 31.32 -4.05 14.01
CA LYS A 611 32.36 -4.27 13.00
C LYS A 611 33.53 -5.05 13.61
N ASP A 612 34.00 -4.65 14.79
CA ASP A 612 35.11 -5.33 15.46
C ASP A 612 34.74 -6.75 15.91
N ARG A 613 33.49 -7.01 16.28
CA ARG A 613 33.00 -8.36 16.62
C ARG A 613 32.97 -9.26 15.38
N ILE A 614 32.46 -8.76 14.24
CA ILE A 614 32.51 -9.50 12.97
C ILE A 614 33.95 -9.75 12.54
N ILE A 615 34.83 -8.75 12.65
CA ILE A 615 36.26 -8.92 12.36
C ILE A 615 36.85 -10.01 13.26
N SER A 616 36.58 -9.99 14.56
CA SER A 616 37.03 -11.02 15.49
C SER A 616 36.54 -12.42 15.07
N ILE A 617 35.29 -12.55 14.64
CA ILE A 617 34.74 -13.81 14.12
C ILE A 617 35.49 -14.24 12.85
N LEU A 618 35.63 -13.35 11.86
CA LEU A 618 36.29 -13.63 10.59
C LEU A 618 37.78 -13.96 10.75
N THR A 619 38.44 -13.41 11.77
CA THR A 619 39.84 -13.73 12.10
C THR A 619 40.02 -15.05 12.85
N THR A 620 38.93 -15.71 13.26
CA THR A 620 39.00 -17.01 13.94
C THR A 620 39.46 -18.09 12.93
N PRO A 621 40.52 -18.86 13.23
CA PRO A 621 41.03 -19.87 12.32
C PRO A 621 39.96 -20.92 11.96
N GLY A 622 39.87 -21.25 10.67
CA GLY A 622 38.97 -22.29 10.17
C GLY A 622 37.51 -21.85 9.96
N ILE A 623 37.19 -20.56 10.14
CA ILE A 623 35.88 -20.03 9.78
C ILE A 623 35.72 -19.96 8.26
N VAL A 624 34.67 -20.59 7.77
CA VAL A 624 34.19 -20.49 6.39
C VAL A 624 32.94 -19.65 6.42
N VAL A 625 32.88 -18.66 5.53
CA VAL A 625 31.68 -17.85 5.35
C VAL A 625 30.94 -18.33 4.12
N ARG A 626 29.61 -18.19 4.12
CA ARG A 626 28.77 -18.47 2.97
C ARG A 626 28.26 -17.17 2.42
N ALA A 627 28.42 -16.95 1.12
CA ALA A 627 28.04 -15.71 0.47
C ALA A 627 27.09 -15.96 -0.69
N LEU A 628 25.97 -15.24 -0.70
CA LEU A 628 25.12 -15.08 -1.88
C LEU A 628 25.56 -13.85 -2.66
N ILE A 629 26.22 -14.05 -3.80
CA ILE A 629 26.88 -13.01 -4.59
C ILE A 629 25.99 -12.61 -5.77
N GLY A 630 25.65 -11.31 -5.85
CA GLY A 630 24.91 -10.76 -6.98
C GLY A 630 25.83 -10.20 -8.07
N ILE A 631 25.22 -9.66 -9.13
CA ILE A 631 25.93 -9.17 -10.33
C ILE A 631 26.97 -8.09 -10.01
N HIS A 632 26.75 -7.31 -8.96
CA HIS A 632 27.64 -6.25 -8.52
C HIS A 632 28.79 -6.71 -7.62
N ARG A 633 29.07 -8.03 -7.57
CA ARG A 633 30.04 -8.64 -6.65
C ARG A 633 29.82 -8.15 -5.21
N GLY A 634 28.56 -8.03 -4.83
CA GLY A 634 28.15 -7.68 -3.48
C GLY A 634 27.03 -8.60 -3.05
N GLY A 635 26.96 -8.93 -1.77
CA GLY A 635 26.16 -10.05 -1.32
C GLY A 635 25.96 -10.12 0.18
N TRP A 636 24.99 -10.93 0.59
CA TRP A 636 24.79 -11.26 2.00
C TRP A 636 25.65 -12.47 2.38
N VAL A 637 26.33 -12.33 3.50
CA VAL A 637 27.25 -13.31 4.06
C VAL A 637 26.65 -13.88 5.34
N GLU A 638 26.58 -15.20 5.41
CA GLU A 638 26.29 -15.99 6.61
C GLU A 638 27.60 -16.51 7.20
N VAL A 639 27.78 -16.32 8.50
CA VAL A 639 28.93 -16.85 9.24
C VAL A 639 28.43 -17.62 10.44
N LYS A 640 28.78 -18.91 10.49
CA LYS A 640 28.52 -19.78 11.63
C LYS A 640 29.78 -19.85 12.48
N TYR A 641 29.66 -19.56 13.77
CA TYR A 641 30.79 -19.65 14.68
C TYR A 641 30.40 -20.24 16.03
N PRO A 642 31.30 -21.02 16.65
CA PRO A 642 31.04 -21.60 17.95
C PRO A 642 31.18 -20.54 19.05
N ILE A 643 30.28 -20.57 20.03
CA ILE A 643 30.35 -19.81 21.26
C ILE A 643 30.43 -20.76 22.47
N PRO A 644 31.13 -20.38 23.56
CA PRO A 644 31.15 -21.17 24.78
C PRO A 644 29.76 -21.16 25.44
N SER A 645 29.14 -22.32 25.64
CA SER A 645 27.86 -22.38 26.39
C SER A 645 28.09 -21.99 27.86
N GLN A 646 27.21 -21.13 28.40
CA GLN A 646 27.28 -20.74 29.81
C GLN A 646 26.72 -21.80 30.76
N ARG A 647 26.08 -22.87 30.25
CA ARG A 647 25.36 -23.85 31.07
C ARG A 647 25.86 -25.28 30.95
N ASN A 648 26.58 -25.66 29.88
CA ASN A 648 27.19 -26.98 29.72
C ASN A 648 28.56 -26.87 29.02
N SER A 649 29.40 -27.90 29.14
CA SER A 649 30.72 -27.98 28.47
C SER A 649 30.65 -28.25 26.95
N GLU A 650 29.52 -27.98 26.30
CA GLU A 650 29.33 -28.11 24.85
C GLU A 650 29.36 -26.71 24.18
N LEU A 651 29.82 -26.64 22.93
CA LEU A 651 29.84 -25.41 22.15
C LEU A 651 28.43 -25.13 21.59
N GLU A 652 27.88 -23.95 21.86
CA GLU A 652 26.69 -23.43 21.18
C GLU A 652 27.10 -22.82 19.83
N THR A 653 26.21 -22.79 18.83
CA THR A 653 26.51 -22.17 17.52
C THR A 653 25.70 -20.90 17.36
N GLU A 654 26.38 -19.79 17.14
CA GLU A 654 25.76 -18.53 16.71
C GLU A 654 25.93 -18.38 15.19
N VAL A 655 24.92 -17.81 14.56
CA VAL A 655 24.93 -17.44 13.15
C VAL A 655 24.82 -15.93 13.04
N ALA A 656 25.83 -15.32 12.42
CA ALA A 656 25.88 -13.89 12.11
C ALA A 656 25.65 -13.67 10.62
N TYR A 657 24.93 -12.61 10.29
CA TYR A 657 24.71 -12.23 8.91
C TYR A 657 25.05 -10.77 8.65
N PHE A 658 25.75 -10.48 7.54
CA PHE A 658 26.11 -9.12 7.16
C PHE A 658 26.24 -8.96 5.64
N TYR A 659 26.16 -7.73 5.15
CA TYR A 659 26.40 -7.43 3.74
C TYR A 659 27.89 -7.15 3.47
N TYR A 660 28.38 -7.66 2.34
CA TYR A 660 29.78 -7.57 1.95
C TYR A 660 29.91 -7.16 0.47
N GLU A 661 30.80 -6.19 0.18
CA GLU A 661 31.22 -5.89 -1.19
C GLU A 661 32.55 -6.60 -1.47
N PHE A 662 32.52 -7.58 -2.38
CA PHE A 662 33.71 -8.28 -2.83
C PHE A 662 34.54 -7.33 -3.70
N GLY A 663 35.79 -7.10 -3.30
CA GLY A 663 36.74 -6.34 -4.09
C GLY A 663 37.06 -7.06 -5.41
N ASP A 664 37.33 -6.29 -6.47
CA ASP A 664 37.99 -6.83 -7.66
C ASP A 664 39.45 -7.13 -7.29
N ASN A 665 39.68 -8.23 -6.58
CA ASN A 665 41.00 -8.84 -6.56
C ASN A 665 41.18 -9.48 -7.93
N ASP A 666 41.73 -8.72 -8.88
CA ASP A 666 42.52 -9.27 -9.99
C ASP A 666 43.73 -9.99 -9.36
N GLY A 667 43.49 -11.20 -8.86
CA GLY A 667 44.52 -12.19 -8.65
C GLY A 667 44.46 -13.12 -9.85
N ASP A 668 45.52 -13.11 -10.66
CA ASP A 668 45.80 -14.09 -11.70
C ASP A 668 45.32 -15.48 -11.29
N SER A 669 44.21 -15.93 -11.86
CA SER A 669 43.77 -17.32 -11.82
C SER A 669 44.04 -17.98 -13.18
N ASP A 670 45.25 -17.77 -13.70
CA ASP A 670 45.95 -18.75 -14.53
C ASP A 670 46.69 -19.69 -13.58
N SER A 671 45.96 -20.65 -13.01
CA SER A 671 46.51 -21.89 -12.42
C SER A 671 45.42 -22.56 -11.61
N LEU A 672 44.55 -23.35 -12.26
CA LEU A 672 43.88 -24.51 -11.65
C LEU A 672 43.14 -25.35 -12.70
N GLU A 673 43.67 -25.49 -13.92
CA GLU A 673 43.15 -26.46 -14.90
C GLU A 673 44.17 -26.71 -16.03
N GLU A 674 45.29 -27.37 -15.71
CA GLU A 674 46.10 -28.07 -16.72
C GLU A 674 47.00 -29.11 -16.03
N ASP A 675 46.40 -30.23 -15.63
CA ASP A 675 47.08 -31.51 -15.46
C ASP A 675 46.00 -32.60 -15.35
N ASP A 676 45.55 -33.09 -16.51
CA ASP A 676 45.23 -34.49 -16.80
C ASP A 676 44.34 -34.60 -18.04
N GLN A 677 44.95 -34.76 -19.21
CA GLN A 677 44.60 -35.79 -20.22
C GLN A 677 45.38 -35.56 -21.54
N LYS A 678 46.65 -35.98 -21.52
CA LYS A 678 47.21 -36.71 -22.66
C LYS A 678 46.92 -38.20 -22.44
N SER A 679 45.89 -38.73 -23.09
CA SER A 679 45.89 -40.08 -23.68
C SER A 679 44.51 -40.44 -24.25
N PHE A 680 44.54 -40.73 -25.55
CA PHE A 680 43.49 -41.26 -26.43
C PHE A 680 42.43 -40.32 -26.99
#